data_AF-A0A9R1EHS7-F1
#
_entry.id   AF-A0A9R1EHS7-F1
#
_cell.length_a   1.000
_cell.length_b   1.000
_cell.length_c   1.000
_cell.angle_alpha   90.00
_cell.angle_beta   90.00
_cell.angle_gamma   90.00
#
_symmetry.space_group_name_H-M   'P 1'
#
loop_
_entity.id
_entity.type
_entity.pdbx_description
1 polymer ?
#
loop_
_entity_poly.entity_id
_entity_poly.type
_entity_poly.pdbx_seq_one_letter_code
_entity_poly.pdbx_strand_id
1 'polypeptide(L)'
;MEQKARIRKQLLEPEFLPSSYDTAWVAMVPLPGSPQVPCFPQCVECVLQNQQSNGSWGLVQVDSSINKDVLSSTLACVLALKRWNVGGEHIKRGLRFIGRNFFIVTNEQSVAPIGFNITFSGMLSLGMEMGLEFPVGQNDLDRILHLREVELKRLLGDKSDGRKEYMAYVAEGLGNLLDWNQVMKFQRKNGSLFNSPSTTAAALIHNFDDKALQYLNLFVSKFGGSVPTVYPTNIHCQLSLVDSLENIGISHHFSSEIRSILDVAYSFWLQRDEEIMLDVATCAMAFRLLRMNGYDVSSDDLYHVDASTFHNSLQGYLNDTKSILELYKASKVSVSENEFSLDNIGYWSGRLLTEKLLSDRAQTTEIFQEVEYALKFPFYATMERIGHKRNIEHFDCGSQKLKTEHLPCRVSQDFLALAIEDFSFSQSIYQDELLHLESWAKGNRLDQLQFARQKLTYCYLAAAATIFPPELFDARMSWAKNGVLTTVVDDFFDVGGSKEEHENFITLVEKWDDHSKDEFCSEQVQILFYAIYTTVNQLGAVASAIQNRDVRKHLIELWLQLLRSMMSEAEWRMRKYVPTVEQYMSNAVVSFTLGPIVLTSLYFIGPKLSECIVQDQEYNELFRLTSTIGRLLNDIQGLERESREGNLDYVSLLVLHSGGSMSIETAKETIQKAIASCRKGLLKLVLMENTVVPRPCKELFWKMSKIVHLFYSQIDGFSSPNEMVSAVNAVINEPLKLQINNPPLPVQSEN
;
A
#
# COMPACT_ATOMS: atom_id res chain seq x y z
N MET A 1 -16.34 -15.92 13.36
CA MET A 1 -15.19 -16.69 13.91
C MET A 1 -14.59 -17.64 12.87
N GLU A 2 -15.40 -18.45 12.18
CA GLU A 2 -14.92 -19.42 11.19
C GLU A 2 -14.17 -18.80 10.00
N GLN A 3 -14.67 -17.68 9.46
CA GLN A 3 -14.01 -16.92 8.39
C GLN A 3 -12.61 -16.43 8.79
N LYS A 4 -12.46 -15.82 9.98
CA LYS A 4 -11.15 -15.39 10.50
C LYS A 4 -10.19 -16.57 10.67
N ALA A 5 -10.68 -17.76 11.05
CA ALA A 5 -9.86 -18.95 11.16
C ALA A 5 -9.33 -19.43 9.80
N ARG A 6 -10.14 -19.36 8.74
CA ARG A 6 -9.69 -19.68 7.37
C ARG A 6 -8.60 -18.72 6.90
N ILE A 7 -8.79 -17.41 7.12
CA ILE A 7 -7.79 -16.39 6.80
C ILE A 7 -6.48 -16.65 7.54
N ARG A 8 -6.52 -16.93 8.85
CA ARG A 8 -5.32 -17.26 9.64
C ARG A 8 -4.55 -18.45 9.09
N LYS A 9 -5.25 -19.53 8.75
CA LYS A 9 -4.62 -20.72 8.17
C LYS A 9 -3.88 -20.35 6.88
N GLN A 10 -4.48 -19.53 6.03
CA GLN A 10 -3.89 -19.13 4.75
C GLN A 10 -2.70 -18.19 4.88
N LEU A 11 -2.69 -17.30 5.89
CA LEU A 11 -1.55 -16.45 6.18
C LEU A 11 -0.30 -17.27 6.56
N LEU A 12 -0.49 -18.32 7.36
CA LEU A 12 0.60 -19.15 7.85
C LEU A 12 1.01 -20.24 6.83
N GLU A 13 0.04 -20.77 6.09
CA GLU A 13 0.23 -21.82 5.09
C GLU A 13 -0.41 -21.43 3.75
N PRO A 14 0.27 -20.62 2.93
CA PRO A 14 -0.23 -20.25 1.61
C PRO A 14 -0.43 -21.51 0.74
N GLU A 15 -1.63 -21.69 0.18
CA GLU A 15 -1.91 -22.77 -0.76
C GLU A 15 -1.39 -22.42 -2.15
N PHE A 16 -0.56 -23.30 -2.74
CA PHE A 16 -0.06 -23.16 -4.11
C PHE A 16 -0.89 -24.00 -5.06
N LEU A 17 -1.44 -23.35 -6.09
CA LEU A 17 -2.17 -24.05 -7.14
C LEU A 17 -1.20 -24.81 -8.07
N PRO A 18 -1.54 -26.06 -8.46
CA PRO A 18 -0.72 -26.81 -9.39
C PRO A 18 -0.79 -26.21 -10.80
N SER A 19 0.36 -26.18 -11.48
CA SER A 19 0.48 -25.76 -12.87
C SER A 19 0.51 -26.99 -13.76
N SER A 20 -0.48 -27.12 -14.66
CA SER A 20 -0.49 -28.20 -15.65
C SER A 20 0.67 -28.08 -16.63
N TYR A 21 1.04 -26.85 -17.01
CA TYR A 21 2.19 -26.57 -17.88
C TYR A 21 3.50 -27.08 -17.28
N ASP A 22 3.81 -26.66 -16.05
CA ASP A 22 5.06 -27.04 -15.38
C ASP A 22 5.09 -28.53 -15.04
N THR A 23 3.95 -29.09 -14.61
CA THR A 23 3.84 -30.53 -14.34
C THR A 23 4.14 -31.36 -15.59
N ALA A 24 3.68 -30.91 -16.76
CA ALA A 24 3.97 -31.57 -18.02
C ALA A 24 5.46 -31.49 -18.40
N TRP A 25 6.13 -30.36 -18.16
CA TRP A 25 7.59 -30.25 -18.36
C TRP A 25 8.37 -31.19 -17.46
N VAL A 26 8.02 -31.26 -16.17
CA VAL A 26 8.63 -32.23 -15.23
C VAL A 26 8.34 -33.67 -15.66
N ALA A 27 7.14 -33.96 -16.14
CA ALA A 27 6.79 -35.28 -16.65
C ALA A 27 7.63 -35.71 -17.86
N MET A 28 8.17 -34.78 -18.65
CA MET A 28 9.02 -35.09 -19.82
C MET A 28 10.46 -35.47 -19.47
N VAL A 29 10.90 -35.29 -18.22
CA VAL A 29 12.28 -35.58 -17.79
C VAL A 29 12.58 -37.08 -17.87
N PRO A 30 13.59 -37.52 -18.66
CA PRO A 30 13.99 -38.92 -18.71
C PRO A 30 14.80 -39.35 -17.49
N LEU A 31 14.66 -40.61 -17.10
CA LEU A 31 15.49 -41.21 -16.06
C LEU A 31 16.96 -41.25 -16.54
N PRO A 32 17.94 -40.82 -15.73
CA PRO A 32 19.35 -40.87 -16.10
C PRO A 32 19.78 -42.29 -16.47
N GLY A 33 20.39 -42.44 -17.64
CA GLY A 33 20.79 -43.75 -18.18
C GLY A 33 19.65 -44.62 -18.75
N SER A 34 18.40 -44.15 -18.72
CA SER A 34 17.22 -44.85 -19.26
C SER A 34 16.26 -43.88 -19.96
N PRO A 35 16.57 -43.44 -21.20
CA PRO A 35 15.86 -42.36 -21.88
C PRO A 35 14.40 -42.68 -22.25
N GLN A 36 14.00 -43.96 -22.16
CA GLN A 36 12.65 -44.44 -22.44
C GLN A 36 11.74 -44.51 -21.19
N VAL A 37 12.28 -44.16 -20.01
CA VAL A 37 11.55 -44.22 -18.74
C VAL A 37 11.44 -42.82 -18.16
N PRO A 38 10.25 -42.38 -17.70
CA PRO A 38 10.11 -41.11 -17.02
C PRO A 38 10.85 -41.13 -15.67
N CYS A 39 11.59 -40.06 -15.38
CA CYS A 39 12.19 -39.85 -14.06
C CYS A 39 11.12 -39.65 -12.99
N PHE A 40 10.00 -39.00 -13.37
CA PHE A 40 8.89 -38.66 -12.49
C PHE A 40 7.56 -39.27 -13.01
N PRO A 41 7.35 -40.59 -12.88
CA PRO A 41 6.13 -41.25 -13.37
C PRO A 41 4.84 -40.69 -12.73
N GLN A 42 4.91 -40.16 -11.50
CA GLN A 42 3.78 -39.54 -10.81
C GLN A 42 3.26 -38.30 -11.55
N CYS A 43 4.16 -37.53 -12.19
CA CYS A 43 3.76 -36.38 -12.99
C CYS A 43 3.03 -36.79 -14.27
N VAL A 44 3.43 -37.91 -14.88
CA VAL A 44 2.74 -38.48 -16.05
C VAL A 44 1.31 -38.91 -15.66
N GLU A 45 1.17 -39.59 -14.52
CA GLU A 45 -0.15 -39.98 -13.99
C GLU A 45 -1.01 -38.77 -13.66
N CYS A 46 -0.43 -37.73 -13.03
CA CYS A 46 -1.13 -36.48 -12.76
C CYS A 46 -1.66 -35.83 -14.04
N VAL A 47 -0.87 -35.80 -15.12
CA VAL A 47 -1.33 -35.28 -16.41
C VAL A 47 -2.50 -36.10 -16.97
N LEU A 48 -2.45 -37.44 -16.87
CA LEU A 48 -3.54 -38.32 -17.32
C LEU A 48 -4.85 -38.05 -16.56
N GLN A 49 -4.78 -37.84 -15.25
CA GLN A 49 -5.96 -37.72 -14.38
C GLN A 49 -6.64 -36.34 -14.44
N ASN A 50 -5.94 -35.29 -14.87
CA ASN A 50 -6.40 -33.90 -14.75
C ASN A 50 -6.87 -33.25 -16.07
N GLN A 51 -7.14 -34.04 -17.13
CA GLN A 51 -7.74 -33.48 -18.35
C GLN A 51 -9.20 -33.08 -18.12
N GLN A 52 -9.55 -31.84 -18.46
CA GLN A 52 -10.93 -31.37 -18.37
C GLN A 52 -11.84 -32.04 -19.42
N SER A 53 -13.16 -31.91 -19.23
CA SER A 53 -14.17 -32.49 -20.13
C SER A 53 -14.09 -31.94 -21.56
N ASN A 54 -13.78 -30.65 -21.71
CA ASN A 54 -13.57 -29.96 -22.99
C ASN A 54 -12.26 -30.37 -23.72
N GLY A 55 -11.38 -31.15 -23.06
CA GLY A 55 -10.10 -31.62 -23.59
C GLY A 55 -8.88 -30.77 -23.22
N SER A 56 -9.04 -29.67 -22.46
CA SER A 56 -7.93 -28.81 -22.05
C SER A 56 -7.29 -29.23 -20.73
N TRP A 57 -6.09 -28.70 -20.48
CA TRP A 57 -5.44 -28.65 -19.17
C TRP A 57 -5.16 -27.18 -18.80
N GLY A 58 -5.11 -26.89 -17.51
CA GLY A 58 -5.05 -25.52 -16.96
C GLY A 58 -6.25 -25.21 -16.08
N LEU A 59 -6.22 -24.05 -15.41
CA LEU A 59 -7.35 -23.56 -14.61
C LEU A 59 -8.38 -22.94 -15.56
N VAL A 60 -9.55 -23.56 -15.70
CA VAL A 60 -10.72 -22.93 -16.31
C VAL A 60 -11.63 -22.55 -15.15
N GLN A 61 -11.70 -21.26 -14.81
CA GLN A 61 -12.72 -20.80 -13.87
C GLN A 61 -14.09 -21.00 -14.52
N VAL A 62 -15.11 -21.18 -13.69
CA VAL A 62 -16.50 -21.40 -14.14
C VAL A 62 -17.01 -20.25 -15.03
N ASP A 63 -16.36 -19.06 -14.95
CA ASP A 63 -16.73 -17.85 -15.69
C ASP A 63 -15.62 -17.25 -16.61
N SER A 64 -14.44 -17.90 -16.76
CA SER A 64 -13.35 -17.35 -17.59
C SER A 64 -13.37 -17.84 -19.04
N SER A 65 -13.21 -16.93 -19.99
CA SER A 65 -12.97 -17.26 -21.40
C SER A 65 -11.63 -18.01 -21.57
N ILE A 66 -11.55 -18.88 -22.59
CA ILE A 66 -10.30 -19.59 -22.92
C ILE A 66 -9.22 -18.56 -23.24
N ASN A 67 -8.03 -18.72 -22.67
CA ASN A 67 -6.89 -17.81 -22.85
C ASN A 67 -5.65 -18.55 -23.37
N LYS A 68 -4.56 -17.79 -23.57
CA LYS A 68 -3.25 -18.31 -24.03
C LYS A 68 -2.59 -19.26 -23.02
N ASP A 69 -2.90 -19.14 -21.73
CA ASP A 69 -2.38 -20.02 -20.69
C ASP A 69 -2.93 -21.45 -20.80
N VAL A 70 -4.26 -21.59 -20.92
CA VAL A 70 -4.92 -22.90 -21.09
C VAL A 70 -4.42 -23.60 -22.35
N LEU A 71 -4.17 -22.86 -23.43
CA LEU A 71 -3.59 -23.41 -24.66
C LEU A 71 -2.16 -23.91 -24.45
N SER A 72 -1.32 -23.15 -23.74
CA SER A 72 0.06 -23.53 -23.41
C SER A 72 0.10 -24.77 -22.52
N SER A 73 -0.71 -24.79 -21.46
CA SER A 73 -0.86 -25.92 -20.55
C SER A 73 -1.32 -27.18 -21.28
N THR A 74 -2.32 -27.06 -22.16
CA THR A 74 -2.83 -28.18 -22.96
C THR A 74 -1.76 -28.73 -23.91
N LEU A 75 -1.03 -27.86 -24.62
CA LEU A 75 0.02 -28.28 -25.53
C LEU A 75 1.16 -28.98 -24.78
N ALA A 76 1.63 -28.43 -23.67
CA ALA A 76 2.65 -29.06 -22.84
C ALA A 76 2.24 -30.47 -22.38
N CYS A 77 0.99 -30.63 -21.90
CA CYS A 77 0.45 -31.93 -21.48
C CYS A 77 0.39 -32.94 -22.63
N VAL A 78 -0.05 -32.51 -23.83
CA VAL A 78 -0.06 -33.37 -25.03
C VAL A 78 1.35 -33.86 -25.37
N LEU A 79 2.36 -32.98 -25.30
CA LEU A 79 3.76 -33.35 -25.53
C LEU A 79 4.27 -34.36 -24.49
N ALA A 80 3.95 -34.16 -23.22
CA ALA A 80 4.33 -35.07 -22.15
C ALA A 80 3.75 -36.48 -22.35
N LEU A 81 2.47 -36.58 -22.70
CA LEU A 81 1.83 -37.87 -22.99
C LEU A 81 2.42 -38.53 -24.25
N LYS A 82 2.69 -37.74 -25.29
CA LYS A 82 3.31 -38.23 -26.53
C LYS A 82 4.73 -38.74 -26.29
N ARG A 83 5.51 -38.10 -25.41
CA ARG A 83 6.90 -38.49 -25.07
C ARG A 83 6.99 -39.94 -24.61
N TRP A 84 6.02 -40.38 -23.81
CA TRP A 84 5.97 -41.72 -23.25
C TRP A 84 5.02 -42.67 -23.99
N ASN A 85 4.40 -42.19 -25.08
CA ASN A 85 3.41 -42.92 -25.88
C ASN A 85 2.25 -43.50 -25.03
N VAL A 86 1.72 -42.68 -24.10
CA VAL A 86 0.59 -43.02 -23.23
C VAL A 86 -0.61 -42.08 -23.49
N GLY A 87 -1.81 -42.47 -23.04
CA GLY A 87 -2.97 -41.58 -23.06
C GLY A 87 -3.45 -41.16 -24.45
N GLY A 88 -3.44 -42.05 -25.45
CA GLY A 88 -3.76 -41.70 -26.84
C GLY A 88 -5.09 -40.97 -27.07
N GLU A 89 -6.14 -41.25 -26.27
CA GLU A 89 -7.40 -40.50 -26.34
C GLU A 89 -7.29 -39.09 -25.75
N HIS A 90 -6.51 -38.92 -24.68
CA HIS A 90 -6.23 -37.61 -24.08
C HIS A 90 -5.50 -36.71 -25.07
N ILE A 91 -4.52 -37.25 -25.80
CA ILE A 91 -3.79 -36.57 -26.88
C ILE A 91 -4.77 -36.08 -27.96
N LYS A 92 -5.65 -36.96 -28.46
CA LYS A 92 -6.65 -36.60 -29.50
C LYS A 92 -7.58 -35.48 -29.04
N ARG A 93 -8.07 -35.55 -27.80
CA ARG A 93 -8.95 -34.52 -27.22
C ARG A 93 -8.22 -33.18 -27.03
N GLY A 94 -6.98 -33.20 -26.55
CA GLY A 94 -6.14 -32.01 -26.40
C GLY A 94 -5.83 -31.32 -27.72
N LEU A 95 -5.44 -32.10 -28.75
CA LEU A 95 -5.22 -31.56 -30.10
C LEU A 95 -6.50 -30.95 -30.70
N ARG A 96 -7.66 -31.60 -30.50
CA ARG A 96 -8.95 -31.06 -30.93
C ARG A 96 -9.28 -29.75 -30.22
N PHE A 97 -8.98 -29.63 -28.93
CA PHE A 97 -9.15 -28.40 -28.17
C PHE A 97 -8.25 -27.28 -28.72
N ILE A 98 -6.97 -27.55 -28.95
CA ILE A 98 -6.02 -26.59 -29.52
C ILE A 98 -6.49 -26.11 -30.90
N GLY A 99 -6.87 -27.03 -31.80
CA GLY A 99 -7.35 -26.67 -33.14
C GLY A 99 -8.58 -25.76 -33.13
N ARG A 100 -9.56 -26.04 -32.25
CA ARG A 100 -10.78 -25.22 -32.11
C ARG A 100 -10.51 -23.81 -31.59
N ASN A 101 -9.45 -23.63 -30.82
CA ASN A 101 -9.17 -22.41 -30.08
C ASN A 101 -7.89 -21.70 -30.57
N PHE A 102 -7.30 -22.14 -31.69
CA PHE A 102 -6.00 -21.65 -32.17
C PHE A 102 -6.03 -20.16 -32.54
N PHE A 103 -7.19 -19.62 -32.91
CA PHE A 103 -7.38 -18.19 -33.19
C PHE A 103 -7.00 -17.28 -32.01
N ILE A 104 -6.99 -17.79 -30.78
CA ILE A 104 -6.57 -17.06 -29.58
C ILE A 104 -5.05 -16.88 -29.55
N VAL A 105 -4.28 -17.86 -30.05
CA VAL A 105 -2.82 -17.80 -30.14
C VAL A 105 -2.38 -16.61 -30.98
N THR A 106 -3.07 -16.38 -32.10
CA THR A 106 -2.74 -15.32 -33.07
C THR A 106 -3.43 -13.99 -32.78
N ASN A 107 -4.23 -13.90 -31.71
CA ASN A 107 -4.89 -12.66 -31.29
C ASN A 107 -3.92 -11.80 -30.44
N GLU A 108 -3.48 -10.68 -31.00
CA GLU A 108 -2.58 -9.72 -30.35
C GLU A 108 -3.24 -8.97 -29.18
N GLN A 109 -4.57 -8.86 -29.17
CA GLN A 109 -5.31 -8.21 -28.07
C GLN A 109 -5.48 -9.11 -26.84
N SER A 110 -5.21 -10.42 -26.96
CA SER A 110 -5.31 -11.33 -25.83
C SER A 110 -4.06 -11.29 -24.96
N VAL A 111 -4.25 -11.14 -23.65
CA VAL A 111 -3.18 -11.15 -22.64
C VAL A 111 -2.40 -12.46 -22.77
N ALA A 112 -1.07 -12.34 -22.86
CA ALA A 112 -0.17 -13.46 -23.03
C ALA A 112 0.69 -13.65 -21.76
N PRO A 113 0.93 -14.91 -21.33
CA PRO A 113 1.95 -15.21 -20.34
C PRO A 113 3.34 -14.77 -20.81
N ILE A 114 4.27 -14.61 -19.85
CA ILE A 114 5.64 -14.19 -20.17
C ILE A 114 6.29 -15.19 -21.12
N GLY A 115 6.78 -14.68 -22.25
CA GLY A 115 7.49 -15.47 -23.27
C GLY A 115 6.62 -16.44 -24.06
N PHE A 116 5.29 -16.29 -24.04
CA PHE A 116 4.34 -17.15 -24.77
C PHE A 116 4.74 -17.41 -26.23
N ASN A 117 5.11 -16.38 -26.97
CA ASN A 117 5.50 -16.52 -28.38
C ASN A 117 6.72 -17.43 -28.56
N ILE A 118 7.65 -17.45 -27.60
CA ILE A 118 8.84 -18.30 -27.62
C ILE A 118 8.49 -19.72 -27.16
N THR A 119 7.80 -19.84 -26.02
CA THR A 119 7.51 -21.14 -25.40
C THR A 119 6.47 -21.92 -26.17
N PHE A 120 5.37 -21.30 -26.61
CA PHE A 120 4.30 -21.96 -27.34
C PHE A 120 4.75 -22.44 -28.73
N SER A 121 5.45 -21.59 -29.48
CA SER A 121 5.99 -21.96 -30.79
C SER A 121 7.12 -23.01 -30.68
N GLY A 122 7.94 -22.93 -29.63
CA GLY A 122 8.93 -23.95 -29.29
C GLY A 122 8.29 -25.32 -29.07
N MET A 123 7.22 -25.36 -28.29
CA MET A 123 6.43 -26.58 -28.07
C MET A 123 5.79 -27.11 -29.35
N LEU A 124 5.28 -26.24 -30.25
CA LEU A 124 4.77 -26.67 -31.55
C LEU A 124 5.84 -27.36 -32.39
N SER A 125 7.04 -26.76 -32.48
CA SER A 125 8.17 -27.37 -33.19
C SER A 125 8.55 -28.73 -32.58
N LEU A 126 8.65 -28.82 -31.26
CA LEU A 126 8.93 -30.07 -30.55
C LEU A 126 7.87 -31.14 -30.84
N GLY A 127 6.59 -30.76 -30.87
CA GLY A 127 5.50 -31.68 -31.21
C GLY A 127 5.61 -32.24 -32.63
N MET A 128 5.96 -31.40 -33.60
CA MET A 128 6.19 -31.84 -34.99
C MET A 128 7.38 -32.80 -35.09
N GLU A 129 8.48 -32.53 -34.37
CA GLU A 129 9.64 -33.43 -34.27
C GLU A 129 9.28 -34.79 -33.66
N MET A 130 8.30 -34.82 -32.76
CA MET A 130 7.75 -36.05 -32.17
C MET A 130 6.70 -36.75 -33.05
N GLY A 131 6.43 -36.22 -34.25
CA GLY A 131 5.46 -36.77 -35.21
C GLY A 131 4.00 -36.54 -34.82
N LEU A 132 3.69 -35.41 -34.15
CA LEU A 132 2.30 -34.96 -33.94
C LEU A 132 1.82 -34.15 -35.14
N GLU A 133 0.59 -34.41 -35.56
CA GLU A 133 -0.13 -33.60 -36.54
C GLU A 133 -1.10 -32.66 -35.83
N PHE A 134 -0.94 -31.36 -36.05
CA PHE A 134 -1.80 -30.34 -35.45
C PHE A 134 -3.01 -30.05 -36.36
N PRO A 135 -4.25 -30.06 -35.83
CA PRO A 135 -5.45 -29.77 -36.60
C PRO A 135 -5.64 -28.25 -36.78
N VAL A 136 -4.66 -27.60 -37.42
CA VAL A 136 -4.57 -26.14 -37.59
C VAL A 136 -4.19 -25.85 -39.05
N GLY A 137 -4.69 -24.74 -39.62
CA GLY A 137 -4.33 -24.34 -40.97
C GLY A 137 -2.85 -23.96 -41.09
N GLN A 138 -2.23 -24.28 -42.24
CA GLN A 138 -0.81 -24.00 -42.48
C GLN A 138 -0.47 -22.50 -42.30
N ASN A 139 -1.36 -21.61 -42.76
CA ASN A 139 -1.17 -20.16 -42.62
C ASN A 139 -1.07 -19.70 -41.16
N ASP A 140 -1.85 -20.31 -40.25
CA ASP A 140 -1.83 -19.94 -38.83
C ASP A 140 -0.56 -20.49 -38.13
N LEU A 141 -0.09 -21.67 -38.55
CA LEU A 141 1.19 -22.24 -38.11
C LEU A 141 2.37 -21.38 -38.59
N ASP A 142 2.38 -20.99 -39.86
CA ASP A 142 3.42 -20.14 -40.43
C ASP A 142 3.44 -18.77 -39.72
N ARG A 143 2.27 -18.23 -39.37
CA ARG A 143 2.16 -16.96 -38.65
C ARG A 143 2.81 -17.03 -37.26
N ILE A 144 2.55 -18.07 -36.46
CA ILE A 144 3.14 -18.16 -35.11
C ILE A 144 4.64 -18.44 -35.15
N LEU A 145 5.12 -19.23 -36.12
CA LEU A 145 6.54 -19.44 -36.34
C LEU A 145 7.24 -18.15 -36.78
N HIS A 146 6.59 -17.36 -37.64
CA HIS A 146 7.10 -16.05 -38.02
C HIS A 146 7.20 -15.09 -36.82
N LEU A 147 6.19 -15.06 -35.94
CA LEU A 147 6.24 -14.26 -34.71
C LEU A 147 7.43 -14.66 -33.82
N ARG A 148 7.71 -15.96 -33.70
CA ARG A 148 8.90 -16.45 -32.99
C ARG A 148 10.19 -15.95 -33.63
N GLU A 149 10.33 -16.02 -34.96
CA GLU A 149 11.52 -15.53 -35.65
C GLU A 149 11.74 -14.03 -35.47
N VAL A 150 10.66 -13.24 -35.53
CA VAL A 150 10.70 -11.80 -35.29
C VAL A 150 11.19 -11.52 -33.86
N GLU A 151 10.68 -12.25 -32.87
CA GLU A 151 11.11 -12.09 -31.48
C GLU A 151 12.56 -12.53 -31.27
N LEU A 152 12.99 -13.63 -31.88
CA LEU A 152 14.40 -14.08 -31.85
C LEU A 152 15.34 -13.07 -32.50
N LYS A 153 14.96 -12.47 -33.64
CA LYS A 153 15.74 -11.39 -34.29
C LYS A 153 15.86 -10.16 -33.39
N ARG A 154 14.78 -9.79 -32.70
CA ARG A 154 14.79 -8.71 -31.71
C ARG A 154 15.76 -9.03 -30.57
N LEU A 155 15.75 -10.26 -30.05
CA LEU A 155 16.65 -10.71 -28.99
C LEU A 155 18.13 -10.67 -29.45
N LEU A 156 18.43 -11.10 -30.68
CA LEU A 156 19.81 -11.07 -31.21
C LEU A 156 20.39 -9.65 -31.34
N GLY A 157 19.53 -8.65 -31.57
CA GLY A 157 19.94 -7.24 -31.66
C GLY A 157 20.28 -6.60 -30.31
N ASP A 158 19.78 -7.16 -29.21
CA ASP A 158 19.99 -6.64 -27.86
C ASP A 158 21.21 -7.31 -27.20
N LYS A 159 22.09 -6.53 -26.58
CA LYS A 159 23.29 -7.01 -25.86
C LYS A 159 23.19 -6.87 -24.34
N SER A 160 22.05 -6.45 -23.82
CA SER A 160 21.79 -6.33 -22.37
C SER A 160 21.94 -7.67 -21.64
N ASP A 161 22.25 -7.58 -20.35
CA ASP A 161 22.26 -8.75 -19.46
C ASP A 161 20.84 -9.20 -19.13
N GLY A 162 19.88 -8.27 -19.04
CA GLY A 162 18.47 -8.60 -18.85
C GLY A 162 17.89 -9.49 -19.96
N ARG A 163 18.36 -9.30 -21.21
CA ARG A 163 18.04 -10.22 -22.31
C ARG A 163 18.56 -11.64 -22.06
N LYS A 164 19.79 -11.80 -21.56
CA LYS A 164 20.37 -13.13 -21.26
C LYS A 164 19.54 -13.83 -20.20
N GLU A 165 19.13 -13.09 -19.17
CA GLU A 165 18.28 -13.59 -18.10
C GLU A 165 16.88 -13.98 -18.61
N TYR A 166 16.26 -13.15 -19.47
CA TYR A 166 14.99 -13.49 -20.13
C TYR A 166 15.08 -14.76 -20.98
N MET A 167 16.12 -14.89 -21.80
CA MET A 167 16.32 -16.10 -22.62
C MET A 167 16.52 -17.34 -21.76
N ALA A 168 17.23 -17.23 -20.63
CA ALA A 168 17.37 -18.31 -19.66
C ALA A 168 16.05 -18.62 -18.96
N TYR A 169 15.25 -17.60 -18.63
CA TYR A 169 13.93 -17.76 -18.03
C TYR A 169 12.98 -18.53 -18.94
N VAL A 170 13.02 -18.35 -20.26
CA VAL A 170 12.15 -19.05 -21.21
C VAL A 170 12.85 -20.20 -21.95
N ALA A 171 13.91 -20.75 -21.37
CA ALA A 171 14.81 -21.69 -22.02
C ALA A 171 14.12 -22.97 -22.52
N GLU A 172 13.05 -23.40 -21.86
CA GLU A 172 12.26 -24.56 -22.28
C GLU A 172 11.63 -24.37 -23.68
N GLY A 173 11.37 -23.12 -24.08
CA GLY A 173 10.86 -22.78 -25.41
C GLY A 173 11.94 -22.70 -26.49
N LEU A 174 13.21 -22.67 -26.11
CA LEU A 174 14.34 -22.48 -27.01
C LEU A 174 15.13 -23.78 -27.25
N GLY A 175 15.16 -24.68 -26.27
CA GLY A 175 15.72 -26.03 -26.41
C GLY A 175 17.16 -26.02 -26.93
N ASN A 176 17.38 -26.67 -28.08
CA ASN A 176 18.71 -26.81 -28.71
C ASN A 176 19.30 -25.48 -29.25
N LEU A 177 18.53 -24.39 -29.26
CA LEU A 177 19.02 -23.07 -29.69
C LEU A 177 19.89 -22.37 -28.64
N LEU A 178 19.95 -22.90 -27.41
CA LEU A 178 20.69 -22.31 -26.29
C LEU A 178 21.98 -23.06 -25.96
N ASP A 179 22.98 -22.31 -25.50
CA ASP A 179 24.09 -22.87 -24.74
C ASP A 179 23.66 -23.04 -23.27
N TRP A 180 23.31 -24.27 -22.90
CA TRP A 180 22.86 -24.62 -21.55
C TRP A 180 23.92 -24.30 -20.48
N ASN A 181 25.21 -24.25 -20.81
CA ASN A 181 26.23 -23.82 -19.85
C ASN A 181 26.08 -22.34 -19.47
N GLN A 182 25.56 -21.50 -20.37
CA GLN A 182 25.25 -20.10 -20.04
C GLN A 182 23.97 -20.00 -19.21
N VAL A 183 22.96 -20.82 -19.50
CA VAL A 183 21.69 -20.86 -18.75
C VAL A 183 21.94 -21.29 -17.30
N MET A 184 22.82 -22.27 -17.07
CA MET A 184 23.14 -22.76 -15.72
C MET A 184 23.80 -21.70 -14.82
N LYS A 185 24.27 -20.57 -15.35
CA LYS A 185 24.77 -19.45 -14.53
C LYS A 185 23.68 -18.80 -13.67
N PHE A 186 22.41 -19.00 -14.02
CA PHE A 186 21.25 -18.49 -13.27
C PHE A 186 20.69 -19.51 -12.26
N GLN A 187 21.38 -20.64 -12.04
CA GLN A 187 20.95 -21.64 -11.07
C GLN A 187 21.08 -21.10 -9.65
N ARG A 188 19.98 -21.17 -8.88
CA ARG A 188 19.89 -20.73 -7.48
C ARG A 188 20.48 -21.77 -6.53
N LYS A 189 20.68 -21.40 -5.26
CA LYS A 189 21.19 -22.31 -4.22
C LYS A 189 20.33 -23.56 -4.03
N ASN A 190 19.02 -23.44 -4.23
CA ASN A 190 18.07 -24.55 -4.14
C ASN A 190 18.11 -25.51 -5.34
N GLY A 191 18.96 -25.25 -6.35
CA GLY A 191 19.09 -26.07 -7.56
C GLY A 191 18.16 -25.69 -8.70
N SER A 192 17.19 -24.80 -8.46
CA SER A 192 16.27 -24.33 -9.49
C SER A 192 16.89 -23.29 -10.42
N LEU A 193 16.31 -23.15 -11.61
CA LEU A 193 16.46 -21.96 -12.44
C LEU A 193 15.23 -21.07 -12.22
N PHE A 194 15.45 -19.86 -11.70
CA PHE A 194 14.38 -18.86 -11.45
C PHE A 194 13.21 -19.36 -10.57
N ASN A 195 13.42 -20.36 -9.71
CA ASN A 195 12.34 -21.05 -9.00
C ASN A 195 11.27 -21.67 -9.94
N SER A 196 11.53 -21.80 -11.24
CA SER A 196 10.59 -22.31 -12.26
C SER A 196 10.81 -23.81 -12.50
N PRO A 197 9.83 -24.68 -12.19
CA PRO A 197 9.97 -26.10 -12.48
C PRO A 197 10.07 -26.41 -13.97
N SER A 198 9.36 -25.69 -14.87
CA SER A 198 9.49 -25.90 -16.32
C SER A 198 10.91 -25.68 -16.84
N THR A 199 11.56 -24.56 -16.49
CA THR A 199 12.94 -24.26 -16.92
C THR A 199 13.92 -25.23 -16.30
N THR A 200 13.72 -25.58 -15.02
CA THR A 200 14.60 -26.53 -14.33
C THR A 200 14.50 -27.93 -14.93
N ALA A 201 13.30 -28.37 -15.31
CA ALA A 201 13.07 -29.62 -16.03
C ALA A 201 13.72 -29.61 -17.41
N ALA A 202 13.58 -28.51 -18.17
CA ALA A 202 14.23 -28.37 -19.46
C ALA A 202 15.77 -28.42 -19.35
N ALA A 203 16.35 -27.78 -18.33
CA ALA A 203 17.77 -27.89 -18.05
C ALA A 203 18.18 -29.34 -17.82
N LEU A 204 17.44 -30.08 -16.99
CA LEU A 204 17.72 -31.49 -16.70
C LEU A 204 17.58 -32.41 -17.93
N ILE A 205 16.68 -32.09 -18.87
CA ILE A 205 16.51 -32.81 -20.14
C ILE A 205 17.73 -32.63 -21.05
N HIS A 206 18.29 -31.42 -21.11
CA HIS A 206 19.37 -31.08 -22.06
C HIS A 206 20.78 -31.17 -21.46
N ASN A 207 20.92 -30.95 -20.16
CA ASN A 207 22.18 -30.96 -19.42
C ASN A 207 21.94 -31.53 -18.01
N PHE A 208 22.30 -32.79 -17.81
CA PHE A 208 22.05 -33.45 -16.54
C PHE A 208 22.77 -32.73 -15.38
N ASP A 209 22.00 -32.34 -14.35
CA ASP A 209 22.49 -31.64 -13.17
C ASP A 209 21.83 -32.18 -11.90
N ASP A 210 22.65 -32.57 -10.92
CA ASP A 210 22.18 -33.21 -9.69
C ASP A 210 21.33 -32.27 -8.82
N LYS A 211 21.63 -30.96 -8.81
CA LYS A 211 20.88 -30.00 -7.98
C LYS A 211 19.50 -29.72 -8.57
N ALA A 212 19.40 -29.59 -9.89
CA ALA A 212 18.14 -29.48 -10.60
C ALA A 212 17.26 -30.73 -10.35
N LEU A 213 17.86 -31.92 -10.38
CA LEU A 213 17.16 -33.16 -10.04
C LEU A 213 16.68 -33.17 -8.57
N GLN A 214 17.50 -32.73 -7.62
CA GLN A 214 17.12 -32.63 -6.20
C GLN A 214 15.95 -31.66 -6.00
N TYR A 215 15.99 -30.50 -6.66
CA TYR A 215 14.90 -29.53 -6.64
C TYR A 215 13.58 -30.14 -7.14
N LEU A 216 13.60 -30.83 -8.28
CA LEU A 216 12.40 -31.44 -8.84
C LEU A 216 11.85 -32.61 -7.99
N ASN A 217 12.73 -33.42 -7.39
CA ASN A 217 12.34 -34.50 -6.47
C ASN A 217 11.58 -34.00 -5.24
N LEU A 218 11.92 -32.81 -4.74
CA LEU A 218 11.24 -32.21 -3.59
C LEU A 218 9.73 -32.04 -3.86
N PHE A 219 9.31 -31.70 -5.08
CA PHE A 219 7.90 -31.54 -5.42
C PHE A 219 7.14 -32.86 -5.46
N VAL A 220 7.73 -33.91 -6.00
CA VAL A 220 7.07 -35.22 -6.06
C VAL A 220 6.77 -35.72 -4.64
N SER A 221 7.68 -35.47 -3.69
CA SER A 221 7.45 -35.79 -2.28
C SER A 221 6.40 -34.91 -1.60
N LYS A 222 6.28 -33.63 -1.99
CA LYS A 222 5.42 -32.64 -1.32
C LYS A 222 4.01 -32.53 -1.90
N PHE A 223 3.84 -32.74 -3.21
CA PHE A 223 2.61 -32.44 -3.95
C PHE A 223 2.07 -33.64 -4.74
N GLY A 224 2.58 -34.85 -4.47
CA GLY A 224 2.01 -36.10 -4.98
C GLY A 224 2.07 -36.29 -6.51
N GLY A 225 2.93 -35.53 -7.20
CA GLY A 225 3.10 -35.59 -8.67
C GLY A 225 2.65 -34.35 -9.43
N SER A 226 2.02 -33.37 -8.78
CA SER A 226 1.76 -32.05 -9.38
C SER A 226 2.83 -31.03 -8.93
N VAL A 227 3.13 -30.03 -9.75
CA VAL A 227 4.10 -28.96 -9.38
C VAL A 227 3.50 -27.57 -9.64
N PRO A 228 3.86 -26.54 -8.84
CA PRO A 228 3.41 -25.17 -9.07
C PRO A 228 4.21 -24.50 -10.20
N THR A 229 3.82 -23.28 -10.59
CA THR A 229 4.55 -22.47 -11.59
C THR A 229 5.89 -21.96 -11.08
N VAL A 230 5.94 -21.59 -9.80
CA VAL A 230 7.14 -21.03 -9.14
C VAL A 230 7.20 -21.55 -7.70
N TYR A 231 8.37 -21.96 -7.22
CA TYR A 231 8.59 -22.35 -5.83
C TYR A 231 10.08 -22.31 -5.41
N PRO A 232 10.42 -21.93 -4.16
CA PRO A 232 9.54 -21.35 -3.15
C PRO A 232 9.09 -19.94 -3.55
N THR A 233 7.91 -19.55 -3.08
CA THR A 233 7.36 -18.18 -3.17
C THR A 233 6.63 -17.80 -1.88
N ASN A 234 6.89 -18.53 -0.80
CA ASN A 234 6.18 -18.39 0.47
C ASN A 234 6.30 -16.95 0.98
N ILE A 235 7.51 -16.38 0.96
CA ILE A 235 7.76 -15.04 1.50
C ILE A 235 7.05 -13.98 0.67
N HIS A 236 7.19 -14.01 -0.66
CA HIS A 236 6.48 -13.07 -1.52
C HIS A 236 4.95 -13.15 -1.35
N CYS A 237 4.40 -14.37 -1.29
CA CYS A 237 2.97 -14.58 -1.07
C CYS A 237 2.53 -14.06 0.30
N GLN A 238 3.26 -14.38 1.37
CA GLN A 238 2.93 -13.92 2.72
C GLN A 238 3.01 -12.40 2.85
N LEU A 239 4.07 -11.77 2.32
CA LEU A 239 4.19 -10.31 2.31
C LEU A 239 3.08 -9.66 1.48
N SER A 240 2.71 -10.24 0.33
CA SER A 240 1.59 -9.75 -0.48
C SER A 240 0.25 -9.87 0.26
N LEU A 241 0.04 -10.94 1.04
CA LEU A 241 -1.14 -11.10 1.87
C LEU A 241 -1.17 -10.08 3.02
N VAL A 242 -0.02 -9.85 3.68
CA VAL A 242 0.11 -8.80 4.72
C VAL A 242 -0.22 -7.43 4.13
N ASP A 243 0.38 -7.07 2.99
CA ASP A 243 0.12 -5.81 2.31
C ASP A 243 -1.36 -5.67 1.92
N SER A 244 -1.98 -6.74 1.45
CA SER A 244 -3.41 -6.77 1.12
C SER A 244 -4.29 -6.53 2.35
N LEU A 245 -3.99 -7.17 3.49
CA LEU A 245 -4.73 -6.98 4.75
C LEU A 245 -4.61 -5.56 5.28
N GLU A 246 -3.42 -4.95 5.20
CA GLU A 246 -3.19 -3.55 5.55
C GLU A 246 -3.97 -2.62 4.62
N ASN A 247 -3.90 -2.85 3.31
CA ASN A 247 -4.53 -2.02 2.30
C ASN A 247 -6.07 -2.02 2.36
N ILE A 248 -6.71 -3.10 2.79
CA ILE A 248 -8.17 -3.19 2.96
C ILE A 248 -8.64 -2.93 4.41
N GLY A 249 -7.71 -2.67 5.33
CA GLY A 249 -8.02 -2.21 6.68
C GLY A 249 -8.40 -3.28 7.72
N ILE A 250 -8.10 -4.56 7.46
CA ILE A 250 -8.44 -5.66 8.36
C ILE A 250 -7.23 -6.30 9.06
N SER A 251 -6.02 -5.73 8.86
CA SER A 251 -4.77 -6.22 9.46
C SER A 251 -4.81 -6.33 10.99
N HIS A 252 -5.55 -5.46 11.67
CA HIS A 252 -5.70 -5.47 13.13
C HIS A 252 -6.35 -6.76 13.68
N HIS A 253 -7.07 -7.53 12.87
CA HIS A 253 -7.62 -8.83 13.26
C HIS A 253 -6.56 -9.96 13.28
N PHE A 254 -5.38 -9.71 12.73
CA PHE A 254 -4.32 -10.70 12.44
C PHE A 254 -2.92 -10.24 12.89
N SER A 255 -2.83 -9.35 13.88
CA SER A 255 -1.54 -8.76 14.30
C SER A 255 -0.50 -9.80 14.73
N SER A 256 -0.93 -10.92 15.32
CA SER A 256 -0.03 -12.03 15.69
C SER A 256 0.55 -12.75 14.48
N GLU A 257 -0.28 -13.04 13.49
CA GLU A 257 0.11 -13.74 12.27
C GLU A 257 1.00 -12.84 11.41
N ILE A 258 0.64 -11.56 11.29
CA ILE A 258 1.46 -10.54 10.60
C ILE A 258 2.84 -10.45 11.25
N ARG A 259 2.91 -10.36 12.57
CA ARG A 259 4.19 -10.32 13.29
C ARG A 259 5.05 -11.56 12.99
N SER A 260 4.46 -12.76 13.06
CA SER A 260 5.17 -14.00 12.76
C SER A 260 5.70 -14.05 11.33
N ILE A 261 4.94 -13.54 10.34
CA ILE A 261 5.39 -13.46 8.95
C ILE A 261 6.56 -12.49 8.81
N LEU A 262 6.46 -11.31 9.43
CA LEU A 262 7.50 -10.29 9.37
C LEU A 262 8.77 -10.73 10.10
N ASP A 263 8.67 -11.47 11.21
CA ASP A 263 9.83 -12.06 11.91
C ASP A 263 10.60 -13.02 10.99
N VAL A 264 9.88 -13.85 10.23
CA VAL A 264 10.50 -14.75 9.23
C VAL A 264 11.14 -13.94 8.10
N ALA A 265 10.42 -12.98 7.52
CA ALA A 265 10.94 -12.11 6.48
C ALA A 265 12.18 -11.33 6.93
N TYR A 266 12.21 -10.88 8.18
CA TYR A 266 13.36 -10.21 8.78
C TYR A 266 14.56 -11.14 8.91
N SER A 267 14.33 -12.39 9.33
CA SER A 267 15.41 -13.38 9.40
C SER A 267 16.03 -13.66 8.03
N PHE A 268 15.22 -13.69 6.97
CA PHE A 268 15.68 -13.86 5.58
C PHE A 268 16.40 -12.61 5.08
N TRP A 269 15.91 -11.43 5.46
CA TRP A 269 16.56 -10.14 5.17
C TRP A 269 17.98 -10.10 5.73
N LEU A 270 18.14 -10.42 7.03
CA LEU A 270 19.44 -10.45 7.70
C LEU A 270 20.41 -11.46 7.09
N GLN A 271 19.90 -12.59 6.59
CA GLN A 271 20.70 -13.63 5.93
C GLN A 271 21.00 -13.33 4.46
N ARG A 272 20.44 -12.24 3.91
CA ARG A 272 20.47 -11.92 2.47
C ARG A 272 20.00 -13.12 1.64
N ASP A 273 18.88 -13.72 2.04
CA ASP A 273 18.32 -14.89 1.37
C ASP A 273 17.91 -14.57 -0.07
N GLU A 274 18.11 -15.54 -0.98
CA GLU A 274 17.83 -15.38 -2.41
C GLU A 274 16.34 -15.22 -2.72
N GLU A 275 15.45 -15.71 -1.86
CA GLU A 275 14.00 -15.53 -2.02
C GLU A 275 13.58 -14.06 -1.89
N ILE A 276 14.31 -13.26 -1.10
CA ILE A 276 14.10 -11.82 -0.99
C ILE A 276 14.99 -11.06 -1.97
N MET A 277 16.29 -11.33 -1.97
CA MET A 277 17.29 -10.46 -2.61
C MET A 277 17.34 -10.57 -4.15
N LEU A 278 16.88 -11.68 -4.73
CA LEU A 278 16.89 -11.87 -6.19
C LEU A 278 15.57 -11.48 -6.87
N ASP A 279 14.51 -11.20 -6.11
CA ASP A 279 13.25 -10.70 -6.66
C ASP A 279 13.02 -9.25 -6.23
N VAL A 280 13.06 -8.34 -7.21
CA VAL A 280 13.03 -6.89 -6.96
C VAL A 280 11.74 -6.45 -6.24
N ALA A 281 10.59 -6.99 -6.66
CA ALA A 281 9.31 -6.67 -6.04
C ALA A 281 9.25 -7.16 -4.58
N THR A 282 9.69 -8.40 -4.34
CA THR A 282 9.76 -8.99 -2.99
C THR A 282 10.73 -8.22 -2.10
N CYS A 283 11.91 -7.87 -2.61
CA CYS A 283 12.90 -7.08 -1.86
C CYS A 283 12.33 -5.72 -1.45
N ALA A 284 11.74 -4.98 -2.39
CA ALA A 284 11.16 -3.66 -2.13
C ALA A 284 9.98 -3.73 -1.14
N MET A 285 9.12 -4.73 -1.28
CA MET A 285 7.98 -4.97 -0.39
C MET A 285 8.44 -5.38 1.01
N ALA A 286 9.40 -6.31 1.12
CA ALA A 286 9.99 -6.73 2.39
C ALA A 286 10.61 -5.53 3.11
N PHE A 287 11.44 -4.74 2.43
CA PHE A 287 12.03 -3.53 3.00
C PHE A 287 10.96 -2.59 3.56
N ARG A 288 9.93 -2.29 2.76
CA ARG A 288 8.85 -1.37 3.14
C ARG A 288 8.07 -1.90 4.35
N LEU A 289 7.62 -3.15 4.30
CA LEU A 289 6.80 -3.74 5.37
C LEU A 289 7.60 -3.92 6.66
N LEU A 290 8.84 -4.41 6.58
CA LEU A 290 9.73 -4.52 7.73
C LEU A 290 9.97 -3.16 8.37
N ARG A 291 10.36 -2.15 7.58
CA ARG A 291 10.59 -0.80 8.09
C ARG A 291 9.34 -0.20 8.74
N MET A 292 8.19 -0.28 8.08
CA MET A 292 6.95 0.30 8.58
C MET A 292 6.47 -0.36 9.90
N ASN A 293 6.87 -1.61 10.12
CA ASN A 293 6.61 -2.38 11.33
C ASN A 293 7.74 -2.33 12.37
N GLY A 294 8.71 -1.41 12.24
CA GLY A 294 9.71 -1.13 13.29
C GLY A 294 10.98 -1.99 13.24
N TYR A 295 11.13 -2.86 12.25
CA TYR A 295 12.35 -3.66 12.08
C TYR A 295 13.52 -2.80 11.59
N ASP A 296 14.72 -3.10 12.10
CA ASP A 296 15.95 -2.40 11.74
C ASP A 296 16.46 -2.89 10.37
N VAL A 297 16.05 -2.19 9.31
CA VAL A 297 16.47 -2.44 7.92
C VAL A 297 17.10 -1.19 7.30
N SER A 298 18.31 -1.34 6.75
CA SER A 298 19.06 -0.24 6.13
C SER A 298 18.62 -0.01 4.68
N SER A 299 18.49 1.25 4.27
CA SER A 299 18.30 1.60 2.86
C SER A 299 19.53 1.25 2.01
N ASP A 300 20.68 1.09 2.64
CA ASP A 300 21.91 0.71 1.94
C ASP A 300 21.84 -0.72 1.44
N ASP A 301 21.02 -1.61 2.03
CA ASP A 301 20.84 -2.98 1.53
C ASP A 301 20.11 -3.01 0.17
N LEU A 302 19.44 -1.93 -0.22
CA LEU A 302 18.83 -1.76 -1.55
C LEU A 302 19.81 -1.28 -2.63
N TYR A 303 21.12 -1.17 -2.33
CA TYR A 303 22.13 -0.70 -3.30
C TYR A 303 22.18 -1.51 -4.61
N HIS A 304 21.80 -2.78 -4.55
CA HIS A 304 21.74 -3.67 -5.72
C HIS A 304 20.57 -3.33 -6.67
N VAL A 305 19.70 -2.40 -6.29
CA VAL A 305 18.53 -1.97 -7.07
C VAL A 305 18.67 -0.52 -7.52
N ASP A 306 19.73 -0.24 -8.28
CA ASP A 306 19.83 1.00 -9.06
C ASP A 306 19.11 0.88 -10.42
N ALA A 307 18.89 2.00 -11.12
CA ALA A 307 18.17 2.01 -12.40
C ALA A 307 18.83 1.12 -13.48
N SER A 308 20.15 1.07 -13.52
CA SER A 308 20.91 0.28 -14.50
C SER A 308 20.86 -1.21 -14.16
N THR A 309 21.02 -1.57 -12.89
CA THR A 309 20.94 -2.94 -12.40
C THR A 309 19.51 -3.47 -12.56
N PHE A 310 18.50 -2.67 -12.25
CA PHE A 310 17.11 -3.00 -12.52
C PHE A 310 16.88 -3.27 -14.01
N HIS A 311 17.31 -2.36 -14.91
CA HIS A 311 17.14 -2.55 -16.36
C HIS A 311 17.84 -3.82 -16.88
N ASN A 312 18.94 -4.23 -16.24
CA ASN A 312 19.67 -5.46 -16.55
C ASN A 312 19.11 -6.73 -15.87
N SER A 313 18.04 -6.64 -15.09
CA SER A 313 17.34 -7.79 -14.52
C SER A 313 16.23 -8.30 -15.43
N LEU A 314 15.73 -9.51 -15.17
CA LEU A 314 14.53 -10.06 -15.81
C LEU A 314 13.33 -9.10 -15.70
N GLN A 315 13.05 -8.57 -14.50
CA GLN A 315 11.91 -7.68 -14.24
C GLN A 315 12.05 -6.36 -15.01
N GLY A 316 13.26 -5.79 -15.08
CA GLY A 316 13.50 -4.57 -15.85
C GLY A 316 13.44 -4.79 -17.36
N TYR A 317 13.95 -5.92 -17.85
CA TYR A 317 13.83 -6.30 -19.26
C TYR A 317 12.37 -6.48 -19.70
N LEU A 318 11.56 -7.11 -18.84
CA LEU A 318 10.12 -7.25 -19.01
C LEU A 318 9.35 -5.93 -18.80
N ASN A 319 10.03 -4.89 -18.32
CA ASN A 319 9.45 -3.62 -17.94
C ASN A 319 8.28 -3.82 -16.96
N ASP A 320 8.47 -4.63 -15.92
CA ASP A 320 7.42 -5.03 -14.98
C ASP A 320 6.91 -3.86 -14.15
N THR A 321 5.64 -3.49 -14.35
CA THR A 321 5.01 -2.35 -13.67
C THR A 321 4.90 -2.58 -12.16
N LYS A 322 4.66 -3.82 -11.70
CA LYS A 322 4.50 -4.13 -10.28
C LYS A 322 5.82 -3.92 -9.51
N SER A 323 6.93 -4.42 -10.05
CA SER A 323 8.26 -4.21 -9.47
C SER A 323 8.63 -2.73 -9.36
N ILE A 324 8.35 -1.94 -10.41
CA ILE A 324 8.64 -0.50 -10.40
C ILE A 324 7.75 0.22 -9.36
N LEU A 325 6.49 -0.18 -9.24
CA LEU A 325 5.56 0.37 -8.26
C LEU A 325 6.01 0.06 -6.82
N GLU A 326 6.41 -1.17 -6.51
CA GLU A 326 6.89 -1.54 -5.18
C GLU A 326 8.19 -0.80 -4.82
N LEU A 327 9.10 -0.60 -5.76
CA LEU A 327 10.28 0.25 -5.56
C LEU A 327 9.91 1.72 -5.28
N TYR A 328 8.95 2.25 -6.04
CA TYR A 328 8.45 3.60 -5.80
C TYR A 328 7.84 3.71 -4.39
N LYS A 329 6.99 2.76 -3.98
CA LYS A 329 6.42 2.72 -2.62
C LYS A 329 7.50 2.62 -1.54
N ALA A 330 8.48 1.74 -1.72
CA ALA A 330 9.62 1.58 -0.81
C ALA A 330 10.44 2.87 -0.67
N SER A 331 10.62 3.63 -1.75
CA SER A 331 11.31 4.93 -1.68
C SER A 331 10.64 5.94 -0.75
N LYS A 332 9.32 5.83 -0.56
CA LYS A 332 8.56 6.80 0.24
C LYS A 332 8.74 6.60 1.74
N VAL A 333 9.18 5.42 2.20
CA VAL A 333 9.41 5.14 3.63
C VAL A 333 10.82 5.58 4.11
N SER A 334 11.33 6.66 3.52
CA SER A 334 12.60 7.25 3.95
C SER A 334 12.45 7.93 5.32
N VAL A 335 13.44 7.73 6.17
CA VAL A 335 13.50 8.19 7.57
C VAL A 335 14.65 9.16 7.83
N SER A 336 15.51 9.42 6.83
CA SER A 336 16.63 10.36 6.94
C SER A 336 16.95 11.04 5.61
N GLU A 337 17.47 12.27 5.69
CA GLU A 337 18.00 13.00 4.52
C GLU A 337 19.22 12.33 3.91
N ASN A 338 19.91 11.46 4.66
CA ASN A 338 21.12 10.79 4.20
C ASN A 338 20.84 9.50 3.41
N GLU A 339 19.57 9.12 3.21
CA GLU A 339 19.18 7.93 2.44
C GLU A 339 19.09 8.23 0.93
N PHE A 340 20.21 8.64 0.32
CA PHE A 340 20.28 9.01 -1.10
C PHE A 340 19.87 7.86 -2.03
N SER A 341 20.05 6.61 -1.61
CA SER A 341 19.61 5.44 -2.37
C SER A 341 18.09 5.45 -2.60
N LEU A 342 17.31 5.72 -1.54
CA LEU A 342 15.85 5.81 -1.66
C LEU A 342 15.40 7.02 -2.47
N ASP A 343 16.05 8.18 -2.29
CA ASP A 343 15.72 9.37 -3.08
C ASP A 343 15.97 9.12 -4.58
N ASN A 344 17.07 8.46 -4.93
CA ASN A 344 17.36 8.03 -6.30
C ASN A 344 16.34 7.01 -6.81
N ILE A 345 16.05 5.95 -6.02
CA ILE A 345 15.03 4.94 -6.36
C ILE A 345 13.69 5.59 -6.65
N GLY A 346 13.23 6.50 -5.78
CA GLY A 346 11.98 7.22 -5.94
C GLY A 346 11.95 8.11 -7.17
N TYR A 347 13.07 8.73 -7.53
CA TYR A 347 13.18 9.57 -8.73
C TYR A 347 13.02 8.76 -10.02
N TRP A 348 13.84 7.72 -10.24
CA TRP A 348 13.82 6.99 -11.50
C TRP A 348 12.58 6.11 -11.63
N SER A 349 12.13 5.45 -10.56
CA SER A 349 10.93 4.61 -10.59
C SER A 349 9.67 5.46 -10.86
N GLY A 350 9.55 6.61 -10.19
CA GLY A 350 8.43 7.54 -10.40
C GLY A 350 8.37 8.09 -11.83
N ARG A 351 9.53 8.37 -12.44
CA ARG A 351 9.62 8.76 -13.85
C ARG A 351 9.13 7.67 -14.79
N LEU A 352 9.63 6.44 -14.63
CA LEU A 352 9.21 5.31 -15.48
C LEU A 352 7.70 5.02 -15.35
N LEU A 353 7.15 5.08 -14.14
CA LEU A 353 5.71 4.93 -13.92
C LEU A 353 4.90 6.04 -14.62
N THR A 354 5.39 7.28 -14.56
CA THR A 354 4.74 8.41 -15.24
C THR A 354 4.78 8.24 -16.75
N GLU A 355 5.93 7.86 -17.31
CA GLU A 355 6.10 7.60 -18.75
C GLU A 355 5.16 6.48 -19.23
N LYS A 356 5.03 5.40 -18.44
CA LYS A 356 4.08 4.31 -18.69
C LYS A 356 2.63 4.80 -18.74
N LEU A 357 2.19 5.57 -17.75
CA LEU A 357 0.85 6.15 -17.70
C LEU A 357 0.55 7.05 -18.91
N LEU A 358 1.56 7.73 -19.47
CA LEU A 358 1.40 8.56 -20.66
C LEU A 358 1.33 7.73 -21.95
N SER A 359 2.13 6.66 -22.04
CA SER A 359 2.23 5.81 -23.23
C SER A 359 1.07 4.85 -23.44
N ASP A 360 0.42 4.38 -22.36
CA ASP A 360 -0.50 3.24 -22.39
C ASP A 360 -1.95 3.61 -22.01
N ARG A 361 -2.34 4.89 -22.18
CA ARG A 361 -3.68 5.42 -21.80
C ARG A 361 -4.87 4.68 -22.43
N ALA A 362 -4.64 3.79 -23.40
CA ALA A 362 -5.68 2.99 -24.05
C ALA A 362 -6.04 1.69 -23.30
N GLN A 363 -5.24 1.24 -22.33
CA GLN A 363 -5.49 0.02 -21.54
C GLN A 363 -5.60 0.35 -20.05
N THR A 364 -6.79 0.73 -19.59
CA THR A 364 -7.06 0.99 -18.17
C THR A 364 -7.11 -0.33 -17.39
N THR A 365 -5.95 -0.86 -17.02
CA THR A 365 -5.85 -2.00 -16.09
C THR A 365 -5.86 -1.52 -14.64
N GLU A 366 -6.26 -2.38 -13.69
CA GLU A 366 -6.33 -2.06 -12.26
C GLU A 366 -4.96 -1.61 -11.71
N ILE A 367 -3.88 -2.22 -12.17
CA ILE A 367 -2.51 -1.83 -11.81
C ILE A 367 -2.18 -0.39 -12.23
N PHE A 368 -2.69 0.10 -13.37
CA PHE A 368 -2.46 1.50 -13.76
C PHE A 368 -3.25 2.49 -12.89
N GLN A 369 -4.44 2.12 -12.42
CA GLN A 369 -5.18 2.93 -11.45
C GLN A 369 -4.44 2.99 -10.11
N GLU A 370 -3.80 1.90 -9.69
CA GLU A 370 -2.94 1.89 -8.51
C GLU A 370 -1.69 2.76 -8.69
N VAL A 371 -1.04 2.69 -9.85
CA VAL A 371 0.12 3.53 -10.18
C VAL A 371 -0.25 5.02 -10.18
N GLU A 372 -1.34 5.40 -10.83
CA GLU A 372 -1.84 6.78 -10.83
C GLU A 372 -2.10 7.26 -9.40
N TYR A 373 -2.75 6.42 -8.59
CA TYR A 373 -3.04 6.73 -7.20
C TYR A 373 -1.78 6.91 -6.37
N ALA A 374 -0.81 5.99 -6.46
CA ALA A 374 0.43 6.04 -5.68
C ALA A 374 1.31 7.25 -6.04
N LEU A 375 1.35 7.65 -7.32
CA LEU A 375 2.08 8.84 -7.76
C LEU A 375 1.42 10.14 -7.29
N LYS A 376 0.08 10.19 -7.30
CA LYS A 376 -0.69 11.36 -6.89
C LYS A 376 -0.76 11.51 -5.37
N PHE A 377 -0.91 10.40 -4.66
CA PHE A 377 -1.11 10.34 -3.21
C PHE A 377 -0.13 9.33 -2.59
N PRO A 378 1.09 9.77 -2.22
CA PRO A 378 1.99 8.94 -1.44
C PRO A 378 1.32 8.44 -0.14
N PHE A 379 1.80 7.34 0.44
CA PHE A 379 1.15 6.75 1.63
C PHE A 379 1.10 7.70 2.85
N TYR A 380 2.05 8.64 2.95
CA TYR A 380 2.07 9.68 3.99
C TYR A 380 1.08 10.84 3.74
N ALA A 381 0.42 10.86 2.58
CA ALA A 381 -0.63 11.81 2.21
C ALA A 381 -1.98 11.13 1.95
N THR A 382 -2.09 9.83 2.24
CA THR A 382 -3.30 9.04 2.04
C THR A 382 -3.93 8.67 3.38
N MET A 383 -5.19 9.02 3.59
CA MET A 383 -5.93 8.62 4.79
C MET A 383 -6.32 7.14 4.73
N GLU A 384 -6.15 6.43 5.84
CA GLU A 384 -6.34 4.98 5.93
C GLU A 384 -7.73 4.57 5.47
N ARG A 385 -8.79 5.10 6.08
CA ARG A 385 -10.16 4.71 5.69
C ARG A 385 -10.54 5.08 4.25
N ILE A 386 -9.98 6.13 3.66
CA ILE A 386 -10.18 6.47 2.24
C ILE A 386 -9.48 5.43 1.35
N GLY A 387 -8.23 5.09 1.68
CA GLY A 387 -7.47 4.05 1.01
C GLY A 387 -8.15 2.68 1.11
N HIS A 388 -8.61 2.30 2.31
CA HIS A 388 -9.33 1.04 2.55
C HIS A 388 -10.58 0.95 1.68
N LYS A 389 -11.42 1.99 1.65
CA LYS A 389 -12.61 2.02 0.79
C LYS A 389 -12.26 1.77 -0.67
N ARG A 390 -11.31 2.54 -1.22
CA ARG A 390 -10.85 2.38 -2.60
C ARG A 390 -10.36 0.95 -2.86
N ASN A 391 -9.53 0.42 -1.97
CA ASN A 391 -8.92 -0.90 -2.14
C ASN A 391 -9.92 -2.04 -1.97
N ILE A 392 -11.00 -1.84 -1.20
CA ILE A 392 -12.13 -2.78 -1.11
C ILE A 392 -12.97 -2.73 -2.40
N GLU A 393 -13.28 -1.54 -2.92
CA GLU A 393 -14.10 -1.37 -4.12
C GLU A 393 -13.40 -1.84 -5.41
N HIS A 394 -12.07 -1.77 -5.44
CA HIS A 394 -11.20 -2.21 -6.54
C HIS A 394 -10.34 -3.41 -6.14
N PHE A 395 -10.85 -4.27 -5.25
CA PHE A 395 -10.06 -5.36 -4.71
C PHE A 395 -9.73 -6.40 -5.78
N ASP A 396 -8.46 -6.44 -6.17
CA ASP A 396 -7.86 -7.54 -6.91
C ASP A 396 -6.81 -8.21 -6.04
N CYS A 397 -6.88 -9.54 -5.94
CA CYS A 397 -5.84 -10.33 -5.29
C CYS A 397 -4.71 -10.52 -6.30
N GLY A 398 -3.97 -9.41 -6.49
CA GLY A 398 -3.15 -9.12 -7.66
C GLY A 398 -2.56 -10.33 -8.37
N SER A 399 -2.90 -10.47 -9.66
CA SER A 399 -2.24 -11.45 -10.52
C SER A 399 -0.80 -11.03 -10.82
N GLN A 400 0.18 -11.88 -10.49
CA GLN A 400 1.54 -11.71 -10.99
C GLN A 400 1.58 -12.30 -12.41
N LYS A 401 2.03 -11.52 -13.39
CA LYS A 401 2.33 -12.09 -14.72
C LYS A 401 3.50 -13.07 -14.55
N LEU A 402 3.22 -14.34 -14.76
CA LEU A 402 4.20 -15.42 -14.77
C LEU A 402 4.12 -16.16 -16.11
N LYS A 403 4.82 -17.29 -16.24
CA LYS A 403 4.73 -18.17 -17.42
C LYS A 403 3.39 -18.85 -17.58
N THR A 404 2.66 -18.97 -16.47
CA THR A 404 1.25 -19.34 -16.46
C THR A 404 0.50 -18.36 -15.60
N GLU A 405 -0.81 -18.22 -15.82
CA GLU A 405 -1.64 -17.44 -14.90
C GLU A 405 -1.67 -18.14 -13.54
N HIS A 406 -0.94 -17.57 -12.58
CA HIS A 406 -1.00 -18.01 -11.19
C HIS A 406 -1.90 -17.05 -10.43
N LEU A 407 -3.07 -17.54 -10.00
CA LEU A 407 -3.86 -16.81 -9.02
C LEU A 407 -3.20 -17.03 -7.66
N PRO A 408 -2.76 -15.99 -6.94
CA PRO A 408 -2.54 -16.14 -5.51
C PRO A 408 -3.90 -16.38 -4.87
N CYS A 409 -4.15 -17.64 -4.53
CA CYS A 409 -5.11 -18.11 -3.55
C CYS A 409 -6.62 -17.87 -3.86
N ARG A 410 -7.47 -18.89 -3.62
CA ARG A 410 -8.95 -18.84 -3.64
C ARG A 410 -9.58 -17.86 -2.60
N VAL A 411 -8.78 -16.95 -2.06
CA VAL A 411 -8.94 -16.28 -0.76
C VAL A 411 -9.44 -14.85 -0.87
N SER A 412 -9.56 -14.34 -2.10
CA SER A 412 -10.04 -12.98 -2.35
C SER A 412 -11.43 -12.73 -1.73
N GLN A 413 -12.30 -13.73 -1.70
CA GLN A 413 -13.67 -13.58 -1.20
C GLN A 413 -13.76 -13.48 0.33
N ASP A 414 -13.01 -14.30 1.08
CA ASP A 414 -13.05 -14.25 2.56
C ASP A 414 -12.44 -12.94 3.08
N PHE A 415 -11.37 -12.44 2.44
CA PHE A 415 -10.75 -11.15 2.78
C PHE A 415 -11.72 -10.01 2.49
N LEU A 416 -12.26 -9.99 1.28
CA LEU A 416 -13.17 -8.95 0.84
C LEU A 416 -14.45 -8.92 1.69
N ALA A 417 -15.03 -10.08 1.99
CA ALA A 417 -16.24 -10.16 2.82
C ALA A 417 -15.99 -9.62 4.25
N LEU A 418 -14.86 -9.96 4.87
CA LEU A 418 -14.52 -9.44 6.20
C LEU A 418 -14.26 -7.93 6.16
N ALA A 419 -13.60 -7.44 5.11
CA ALA A 419 -13.34 -6.01 4.94
C ALA A 419 -14.62 -5.21 4.71
N ILE A 420 -15.57 -5.74 3.93
CA ILE A 420 -16.89 -5.14 3.74
C ILE A 420 -17.64 -5.05 5.08
N GLU A 421 -17.69 -6.15 5.84
CA GLU A 421 -18.35 -6.19 7.15
C GLU A 421 -17.73 -5.18 8.13
N ASP A 422 -16.40 -5.17 8.26
CA ASP A 422 -15.66 -4.26 9.15
C ASP A 422 -15.87 -2.79 8.79
N PHE A 423 -15.80 -2.48 7.49
CA PHE A 423 -15.97 -1.12 6.99
C PHE A 423 -17.40 -0.62 7.22
N SER A 424 -18.41 -1.42 6.86
CA SER A 424 -19.82 -1.05 7.05
C SER A 424 -20.18 -0.90 8.53
N PHE A 425 -19.67 -1.78 9.39
CA PHE A 425 -19.87 -1.66 10.83
C PHE A 425 -19.25 -0.37 11.37
N SER A 426 -18.00 -0.09 11.04
CA SER A 426 -17.31 1.15 11.46
C SER A 426 -18.02 2.40 10.96
N GLN A 427 -18.50 2.38 9.70
CA GLN A 427 -19.24 3.49 9.12
C GLN A 427 -20.54 3.80 9.87
N SER A 428 -21.29 2.77 10.31
CA SER A 428 -22.51 2.97 11.10
C SER A 428 -22.22 3.67 12.43
N ILE A 429 -21.14 3.26 13.11
CA ILE A 429 -20.67 3.92 14.33
C ILE A 429 -20.31 5.36 14.05
N TYR A 430 -19.65 5.62 12.91
CA TYR A 430 -19.24 6.98 12.60
C TYR A 430 -20.42 7.93 12.38
N GLN A 431 -21.51 7.44 11.79
CA GLN A 431 -22.74 8.21 11.60
C GLN A 431 -23.40 8.56 12.94
N ASP A 432 -23.49 7.58 13.84
CA ASP A 432 -24.02 7.81 15.19
C ASP A 432 -23.17 8.81 15.98
N GLU A 433 -21.84 8.66 15.96
CA GLU A 433 -20.91 9.57 16.61
C GLU A 433 -20.99 11.01 16.07
N LEU A 434 -21.19 11.17 14.77
CA LEU A 434 -21.36 12.49 14.17
C LEU A 434 -22.62 13.19 14.72
N LEU A 435 -23.74 12.48 14.88
CA LEU A 435 -24.97 13.02 15.49
C LEU A 435 -24.74 13.44 16.96
N HIS A 436 -23.94 12.67 17.69
CA HIS A 436 -23.55 13.03 19.06
C HIS A 436 -22.70 14.31 19.09
N LEU A 437 -21.77 14.46 18.14
CA LEU A 437 -20.94 15.65 18.02
C LEU A 437 -21.77 16.89 17.64
N GLU A 438 -22.71 16.77 16.71
CA GLU A 438 -23.64 17.84 16.33
C GLU A 438 -24.50 18.28 17.53
N SER A 439 -25.03 17.31 18.27
CA SER A 439 -25.82 17.59 19.48
C SER A 439 -25.00 18.29 20.55
N TRP A 440 -23.74 17.88 20.75
CA TRP A 440 -22.80 18.53 21.67
C TRP A 440 -22.47 19.96 21.23
N ALA A 441 -22.22 20.22 19.95
CA ALA A 441 -21.88 21.55 19.45
C ALA A 441 -23.04 22.53 19.66
N LYS A 442 -24.27 22.10 19.37
CA LYS A 442 -25.49 22.86 19.62
C LYS A 442 -25.75 23.07 21.11
N GLY A 443 -25.52 22.04 21.93
CA GLY A 443 -25.64 22.14 23.39
C GLY A 443 -24.69 23.19 24.00
N ASN A 444 -23.54 23.42 23.36
CA ASN A 444 -22.57 24.46 23.73
C ASN A 444 -22.82 25.80 23.03
N ARG A 445 -23.93 25.95 22.29
CA ARG A 445 -24.32 27.20 21.60
C ARG A 445 -23.30 27.67 20.55
N LEU A 446 -22.47 26.78 20.01
CA LEU A 446 -21.44 27.14 19.03
C LEU A 446 -22.06 27.63 17.70
N ASP A 447 -23.29 27.20 17.40
CA ASP A 447 -24.10 27.64 16.27
C ASP A 447 -24.56 29.11 16.36
N GLN A 448 -24.45 29.73 17.54
CA GLN A 448 -24.84 31.13 17.76
C GLN A 448 -23.69 32.11 17.44
N LEU A 449 -22.46 31.62 17.33
CA LEU A 449 -21.27 32.43 17.05
C LEU A 449 -21.15 32.67 15.53
N GLN A 450 -21.67 33.81 15.05
CA GLN A 450 -21.76 34.12 13.62
C GLN A 450 -20.40 34.28 12.93
N PHE A 451 -19.34 34.58 13.67
CA PHE A 451 -17.98 34.67 13.13
C PHE A 451 -17.37 33.29 12.83
N ALA A 452 -17.87 32.23 13.46
CA ALA A 452 -17.21 30.94 13.47
C ALA A 452 -17.59 30.08 12.26
N ARG A 453 -16.57 29.55 11.58
CA ARG A 453 -16.72 28.61 10.47
C ARG A 453 -17.24 27.27 10.99
N GLN A 454 -18.26 26.74 10.33
CA GLN A 454 -18.82 25.42 10.65
C GLN A 454 -17.94 24.33 10.03
N LYS A 455 -17.00 23.78 10.81
CA LYS A 455 -16.04 22.73 10.38
C LYS A 455 -16.20 21.40 11.10
N LEU A 456 -17.34 21.20 11.75
CA LEU A 456 -17.66 20.00 12.54
C LEU A 456 -17.41 18.69 11.78
N THR A 457 -17.93 18.57 10.56
CA THR A 457 -17.78 17.35 9.75
C THR A 457 -16.34 17.10 9.34
N TYR A 458 -15.52 18.14 9.17
CA TYR A 458 -14.10 18.01 8.81
C TYR A 458 -13.26 17.60 10.02
N CYS A 459 -13.52 18.19 11.18
CA CYS A 459 -12.90 17.79 12.44
C CYS A 459 -13.23 16.33 12.78
N TYR A 460 -14.46 15.91 12.53
CA TYR A 460 -14.87 14.52 12.73
C TYR A 460 -14.28 13.57 11.69
N LEU A 461 -14.21 13.97 10.41
CA LEU A 461 -13.50 13.21 9.36
C LEU A 461 -12.06 12.92 9.78
N ALA A 462 -11.34 13.92 10.30
CA ALA A 462 -9.96 13.75 10.76
C ALA A 462 -9.83 12.65 11.83
N ALA A 463 -10.76 12.61 12.78
CA ALA A 463 -10.82 11.58 13.82
C ALA A 463 -11.20 10.20 13.23
N ALA A 464 -12.34 10.10 12.54
CA ALA A 464 -12.90 8.84 12.04
C ALA A 464 -12.00 8.15 11.00
N ALA A 465 -11.31 8.93 10.16
CA ALA A 465 -10.44 8.42 9.11
C ALA A 465 -9.07 7.92 9.62
N THR A 466 -8.73 8.15 10.90
CA THR A 466 -7.44 7.75 11.49
C THR A 466 -7.55 6.87 12.73
N ILE A 467 -8.58 7.04 13.56
CA ILE A 467 -8.81 6.28 14.79
C ILE A 467 -9.95 5.29 14.53
N PHE A 468 -9.64 4.25 13.74
CA PHE A 468 -10.63 3.34 13.19
C PHE A 468 -11.19 2.25 14.11
N PRO A 469 -10.51 1.76 15.17
CA PRO A 469 -11.07 0.73 16.03
C PRO A 469 -12.36 1.21 16.71
N PRO A 470 -13.50 0.50 16.59
CA PRO A 470 -14.78 0.87 17.18
C PRO A 470 -14.71 1.29 18.66
N GLU A 471 -13.86 0.62 19.43
CA GLU A 471 -13.73 0.78 20.88
C GLU A 471 -13.11 2.11 21.30
N LEU A 472 -12.48 2.85 20.37
CA LEU A 472 -11.80 4.12 20.62
C LEU A 472 -12.72 5.35 20.47
N PHE A 473 -13.99 5.21 20.84
CA PHE A 473 -14.99 6.29 20.84
C PHE A 473 -14.49 7.55 21.56
N ASP A 474 -13.98 7.40 22.79
CA ASP A 474 -13.53 8.55 23.60
C ASP A 474 -12.37 9.30 22.93
N ALA A 475 -11.47 8.58 22.25
CA ALA A 475 -10.37 9.17 21.51
C ALA A 475 -10.89 9.97 20.30
N ARG A 476 -11.83 9.41 19.52
CA ARG A 476 -12.46 10.10 18.38
C ARG A 476 -13.23 11.35 18.82
N MET A 477 -14.03 11.23 19.89
CA MET A 477 -14.81 12.35 20.40
C MET A 477 -13.93 13.43 21.04
N SER A 478 -12.88 13.05 21.77
CA SER A 478 -11.87 13.99 22.25
C SER A 478 -11.26 14.78 21.09
N TRP A 479 -10.81 14.07 20.05
CA TRP A 479 -10.19 14.67 18.87
C TRP A 479 -11.14 15.64 18.17
N ALA A 480 -12.35 15.19 17.86
CA ALA A 480 -13.30 15.97 17.07
C ALA A 480 -13.81 17.19 17.85
N LYS A 481 -14.14 17.04 19.14
CA LYS A 481 -14.58 18.17 19.98
C LYS A 481 -13.49 19.23 20.11
N ASN A 482 -12.25 18.83 20.41
CA ASN A 482 -11.15 19.79 20.48
C ASN A 482 -10.88 20.44 19.13
N GLY A 483 -10.94 19.69 18.02
CA GLY A 483 -10.78 20.27 16.67
C GLY A 483 -11.85 21.31 16.33
N VAL A 484 -13.11 21.08 16.74
CA VAL A 484 -14.18 22.08 16.58
C VAL A 484 -13.89 23.30 17.45
N LEU A 485 -13.60 23.12 18.74
CA LEU A 485 -13.33 24.22 19.64
C LEU A 485 -12.14 25.06 19.20
N THR A 486 -11.03 24.43 18.79
CA THR A 486 -9.84 25.18 18.35
C THR A 486 -10.12 25.98 17.09
N THR A 487 -10.93 25.46 16.16
CA THR A 487 -11.34 26.21 14.96
C THR A 487 -12.18 27.43 15.30
N VAL A 488 -13.14 27.28 16.22
CA VAL A 488 -13.99 28.40 16.65
C VAL A 488 -13.16 29.44 17.39
N VAL A 489 -12.21 29.01 18.23
CA VAL A 489 -11.31 29.90 18.97
C VAL A 489 -10.34 30.61 18.02
N ASP A 490 -9.80 29.93 17.02
CA ASP A 490 -8.98 30.51 15.95
C ASP A 490 -9.73 31.67 15.26
N ASP A 491 -10.96 31.42 14.79
CA ASP A 491 -11.80 32.44 14.18
C ASP A 491 -12.11 33.62 15.14
N PHE A 492 -12.21 33.35 16.44
CA PHE A 492 -12.43 34.37 17.46
C PHE A 492 -11.19 35.26 17.66
N PHE A 493 -10.00 34.69 17.70
CA PHE A 493 -8.76 35.47 17.78
C PHE A 493 -8.49 36.23 16.48
N ASP A 494 -8.90 35.66 15.35
CA ASP A 494 -8.56 36.23 14.05
C ASP A 494 -9.50 37.33 13.57
N VAL A 495 -10.80 37.12 13.75
CA VAL A 495 -11.84 37.96 13.12
C VAL A 495 -12.90 38.37 14.12
N GLY A 496 -13.32 37.46 15.00
CA GLY A 496 -14.54 37.61 15.79
C GLY A 496 -14.42 38.52 17.02
N GLY A 497 -13.28 38.47 17.72
CA GLY A 497 -13.11 39.08 19.04
C GLY A 497 -12.24 40.33 19.02
N SER A 498 -12.50 41.21 19.98
CA SER A 498 -11.66 42.36 20.30
C SER A 498 -10.52 41.99 21.26
N LYS A 499 -9.49 42.84 21.34
CA LYS A 499 -8.36 42.64 22.27
C LYS A 499 -8.82 42.52 23.74
N GLU A 500 -9.80 43.31 24.16
CA GLU A 500 -10.36 43.24 25.51
C GLU A 500 -11.02 41.87 25.77
N GLU A 501 -11.75 41.36 24.78
CA GLU A 501 -12.36 40.04 24.87
C GLU A 501 -11.34 38.91 24.88
N HIS A 502 -10.27 39.01 24.10
CA HIS A 502 -9.15 38.06 24.12
C HIS A 502 -8.46 38.01 25.48
N GLU A 503 -8.14 39.18 26.06
CA GLU A 503 -7.51 39.30 27.38
C GLU A 503 -8.42 38.76 28.50
N ASN A 504 -9.72 39.08 28.44
CA ASN A 504 -10.72 38.57 29.37
C ASN A 504 -10.83 37.04 29.28
N PHE A 505 -10.86 36.50 28.06
CA PHE A 505 -10.95 35.06 27.84
C PHE A 505 -9.74 34.30 28.41
N ILE A 506 -8.52 34.79 28.16
CA ILE A 506 -7.30 34.21 28.73
C ILE A 506 -7.33 34.25 30.26
N THR A 507 -7.71 35.40 30.84
CA THR A 507 -7.79 35.58 32.29
C THR A 507 -8.77 34.58 32.93
N LEU A 508 -9.91 34.33 32.29
CA LEU A 508 -10.89 33.34 32.75
C LEU A 508 -10.32 31.92 32.76
N VAL A 509 -9.55 31.54 31.73
CA VAL A 509 -8.88 30.23 31.66
C VAL A 509 -7.76 30.11 32.70
N GLU A 510 -7.03 31.19 32.98
CA GLU A 510 -6.04 31.24 34.07
C GLU A 510 -6.69 31.05 35.44
N LYS A 511 -7.89 31.60 35.64
CA LYS A 511 -8.71 31.44 36.85
C LYS A 511 -9.68 30.25 36.77
N TRP A 512 -9.23 29.13 36.20
CA TRP A 512 -10.09 28.00 35.84
C TRP A 512 -11.13 27.60 36.92
N ASP A 513 -10.70 27.43 38.17
CA ASP A 513 -11.57 26.99 39.29
C ASP A 513 -12.18 28.17 40.09
N ASP A 514 -11.78 29.43 39.83
CA ASP A 514 -12.14 30.62 40.63
C ASP A 514 -12.95 31.69 39.85
N HIS A 515 -13.46 31.36 38.65
CA HIS A 515 -14.19 32.31 37.80
C HIS A 515 -15.63 32.58 38.30
N SER A 516 -16.12 33.81 38.13
CA SER A 516 -17.51 34.20 38.47
C SER A 516 -18.34 34.65 37.26
N LYS A 517 -19.67 34.56 37.35
CA LYS A 517 -20.57 34.92 36.22
C LYS A 517 -20.53 36.40 35.82
N ASP A 518 -20.06 37.28 36.70
CA ASP A 518 -20.00 38.72 36.44
C ASP A 518 -18.66 39.12 35.77
N GLU A 519 -17.75 38.19 35.52
CA GLU A 519 -16.42 38.45 34.93
C GLU A 519 -16.39 38.39 33.39
N PHE A 520 -17.47 37.98 32.72
CA PHE A 520 -17.50 37.90 31.26
C PHE A 520 -17.74 39.27 30.62
N CYS A 521 -16.83 39.71 29.76
CA CYS A 521 -16.98 40.98 29.04
C CYS A 521 -17.98 40.92 27.87
N SER A 522 -18.28 39.73 27.34
CA SER A 522 -19.27 39.53 26.29
C SER A 522 -19.92 38.14 26.34
N GLU A 523 -21.08 38.01 25.70
CA GLU A 523 -21.76 36.71 25.55
C GLU A 523 -20.93 35.72 24.72
N GLN A 524 -20.13 36.21 23.76
CA GLN A 524 -19.25 35.38 22.96
C GLN A 524 -18.15 34.73 23.81
N VAL A 525 -17.48 35.51 24.66
CA VAL A 525 -16.47 34.99 25.60
C VAL A 525 -17.10 34.00 26.57
N GLN A 526 -18.32 34.28 27.06
CA GLN A 526 -19.05 33.35 27.92
C GLN A 526 -19.31 32.00 27.24
N ILE A 527 -19.78 32.01 25.99
CA ILE A 527 -20.03 30.78 25.22
C ILE A 527 -18.74 29.98 25.04
N LEU A 528 -17.66 30.64 24.58
CA LEU A 528 -16.37 29.98 24.32
C LEU A 528 -15.76 29.39 25.59
N PHE A 529 -15.73 30.18 26.67
CA PHE A 529 -15.20 29.73 27.94
C PHE A 529 -15.95 28.52 28.48
N TYR A 530 -17.30 28.56 28.52
CA TYR A 530 -18.05 27.40 29.01
C TYR A 530 -17.94 26.18 28.10
N ALA A 531 -17.85 26.36 26.79
CA ALA A 531 -17.66 25.26 25.86
C ALA A 531 -16.33 24.53 26.11
N ILE A 532 -15.23 25.28 26.30
CA ILE A 532 -13.93 24.70 26.66
C ILE A 532 -13.96 24.15 28.08
N TYR A 533 -14.47 24.90 29.05
CA TYR A 533 -14.51 24.51 30.46
C TYR A 533 -15.23 23.18 30.66
N THR A 534 -16.45 23.06 30.15
CA THR A 534 -17.26 21.84 30.30
C THR A 534 -16.61 20.66 29.57
N THR A 535 -16.10 20.88 28.36
CA THR A 535 -15.47 19.82 27.55
C THR A 535 -14.17 19.33 28.18
N VAL A 536 -13.28 20.23 28.61
CA VAL A 536 -12.00 19.88 29.24
C VAL A 536 -12.21 19.18 30.59
N ASN A 537 -13.16 19.62 31.41
CA ASN A 537 -13.46 18.94 32.66
C ASN A 537 -14.07 17.53 32.41
N GLN A 538 -14.95 17.39 31.42
CA GLN A 538 -15.50 16.08 31.04
C GLN A 538 -14.40 15.13 30.54
N LEU A 539 -13.61 15.57 29.56
CA LEU A 539 -12.51 14.76 29.01
C LEU A 539 -11.45 14.48 30.07
N GLY A 540 -11.13 15.46 30.92
CA GLY A 540 -10.18 15.31 32.02
C GLY A 540 -10.62 14.24 33.02
N ALA A 541 -11.91 14.18 33.37
CA ALA A 541 -12.42 13.15 34.28
C ALA A 541 -12.29 11.74 33.66
N VAL A 542 -12.72 11.57 32.40
CA VAL A 542 -12.64 10.28 31.70
C VAL A 542 -11.18 9.85 31.49
N ALA A 543 -10.34 10.75 30.97
CA ALA A 543 -8.92 10.50 30.75
C ALA A 543 -8.21 10.18 32.07
N SER A 544 -8.53 10.86 33.17
CA SER A 544 -7.90 10.60 34.47
C SER A 544 -8.24 9.20 34.99
N ALA A 545 -9.48 8.75 34.79
CA ALA A 545 -9.90 7.39 35.10
C ALA A 545 -9.17 6.37 34.21
N ILE A 546 -9.10 6.62 32.89
CA ILE A 546 -8.37 5.75 31.95
C ILE A 546 -6.88 5.71 32.29
N GLN A 547 -6.27 6.80 32.77
CA GLN A 547 -4.83 6.90 33.01
C GLN A 547 -4.42 6.57 34.45
N ASN A 548 -5.39 6.40 35.36
CA ASN A 548 -5.17 6.23 36.80
C ASN A 548 -4.33 7.37 37.43
N ARG A 549 -4.46 8.59 36.91
CA ARG A 549 -3.84 9.81 37.45
C ARG A 549 -4.63 11.02 37.00
N ASP A 550 -4.59 12.11 37.76
CA ASP A 550 -5.17 13.36 37.29
C ASP A 550 -4.35 13.90 36.09
N VAL A 551 -5.04 14.13 34.98
CA VAL A 551 -4.48 14.77 33.76
C VAL A 551 -5.13 16.13 33.46
N ARG A 552 -6.13 16.55 34.24
CA ARG A 552 -6.92 17.76 33.98
C ARG A 552 -6.04 19.00 33.89
N LYS A 553 -5.07 19.14 34.80
CA LYS A 553 -4.13 20.26 34.79
C LYS A 553 -3.36 20.37 33.48
N HIS A 554 -2.91 19.26 32.92
CA HIS A 554 -2.22 19.25 31.64
C HIS A 554 -3.15 19.69 30.51
N LEU A 555 -4.42 19.25 30.49
CA LEU A 555 -5.38 19.68 29.48
C LEU A 555 -5.67 21.18 29.53
N ILE A 556 -5.79 21.76 30.72
CA ILE A 556 -5.97 23.21 30.92
C ILE A 556 -4.75 23.96 30.39
N GLU A 557 -3.54 23.48 30.72
CA GLU A 557 -2.28 24.09 30.27
C GLU A 557 -2.16 24.08 28.74
N LEU A 558 -2.56 23.00 28.05
CA LEU A 558 -2.57 22.94 26.59
C LEU A 558 -3.45 24.04 25.96
N TRP A 559 -4.63 24.28 26.53
CA TRP A 559 -5.50 25.36 26.09
C TRP A 559 -4.92 26.73 26.39
N LEU A 560 -4.35 26.94 27.57
CA LEU A 560 -3.76 28.21 27.95
C LEU A 560 -2.56 28.58 27.07
N GLN A 561 -1.71 27.60 26.73
CA GLN A 561 -0.61 27.78 25.79
C GLN A 561 -1.09 28.19 24.40
N LEU A 562 -2.14 27.54 23.90
CA LEU A 562 -2.76 27.89 22.62
C LEU A 562 -3.28 29.33 22.61
N LEU A 563 -4.06 29.72 23.63
CA LEU A 563 -4.67 31.05 23.71
C LEU A 563 -3.60 32.16 23.80
N ARG A 564 -2.52 31.95 24.56
CA ARG A 564 -1.39 32.89 24.63
C ARG A 564 -0.65 33.00 23.30
N SER A 565 -0.54 31.90 22.57
CA SER A 565 0.08 31.87 21.25
C SER A 565 -0.75 32.60 20.20
N MET A 566 -2.08 32.41 20.19
CA MET A 566 -3.00 33.15 19.34
C MET A 566 -3.05 34.64 19.67
N MET A 567 -3.00 34.99 20.97
CA MET A 567 -2.88 36.38 21.41
C MET A 567 -1.61 37.04 20.85
N SER A 568 -0.49 36.32 20.83
CA SER A 568 0.77 36.85 20.27
C SER A 568 0.63 37.16 18.77
N GLU A 569 -0.05 36.30 18.00
CA GLU A 569 -0.36 36.54 16.58
C GLU A 569 -1.31 37.74 16.40
N ALA A 570 -2.36 37.83 17.21
CA ALA A 570 -3.26 38.98 17.20
C ALA A 570 -2.51 40.28 17.52
N GLU A 571 -1.62 40.28 18.52
CA GLU A 571 -0.80 41.46 18.85
C GLU A 571 0.16 41.84 17.71
N TRP A 572 0.76 40.86 17.04
CA TRP A 572 1.61 41.12 15.87
C TRP A 572 0.81 41.79 14.76
N ARG A 573 -0.39 41.29 14.45
CA ARG A 573 -1.31 41.88 13.48
C ARG A 573 -1.70 43.31 13.84
N MET A 574 -2.17 43.52 15.07
CA MET A 574 -2.61 44.83 15.56
C MET A 574 -1.50 45.89 15.51
N ARG A 575 -0.26 45.49 15.84
CA ARG A 575 0.92 46.38 15.85
C ARG A 575 1.64 46.45 14.50
N LYS A 576 1.20 45.67 13.49
CA LYS A 576 1.91 45.45 12.23
C LYS A 576 3.37 45.05 12.44
N TYR A 577 3.62 44.26 13.48
CA TYR A 577 4.94 43.74 13.79
C TYR A 577 5.29 42.61 12.83
N VAL A 578 6.49 42.67 12.26
CA VAL A 578 7.03 41.61 11.39
C VAL A 578 7.99 40.76 12.24
N PRO A 579 7.60 39.53 12.65
CA PRO A 579 8.47 38.66 13.42
C PRO A 579 9.64 38.14 12.57
N THR A 580 10.73 37.71 13.21
CA THR A 580 11.73 36.87 12.52
C THR A 580 11.17 35.49 12.23
N VAL A 581 11.82 34.75 11.34
CA VAL A 581 11.44 33.37 10.99
C VAL A 581 11.41 32.47 12.23
N GLU A 582 12.39 32.63 13.12
CA GLU A 582 12.50 31.86 14.36
C GLU A 582 11.40 32.24 15.37
N GLN A 583 11.14 33.54 15.53
CA GLN A 583 10.05 34.03 16.40
C GLN A 583 8.70 33.50 15.91
N TYR A 584 8.44 33.62 14.61
CA TYR A 584 7.22 33.11 13.99
C TYR A 584 7.07 31.62 14.26
N MET A 585 8.06 30.78 13.91
CA MET A 585 7.93 29.33 14.07
C MET A 585 7.81 28.88 15.51
N SER A 586 8.47 29.56 16.46
CA SER A 586 8.34 29.25 17.88
C SER A 586 6.90 29.41 18.39
N ASN A 587 6.17 30.39 17.86
CA ASN A 587 4.75 30.58 18.14
C ASN A 587 3.88 29.66 17.28
N ALA A 588 4.18 29.57 15.99
CA ALA A 588 3.36 28.93 14.98
C ALA A 588 3.20 27.42 15.18
N VAL A 589 4.18 26.77 15.84
CA VAL A 589 4.09 25.37 16.28
C VAL A 589 2.96 25.14 17.29
N VAL A 590 2.70 26.12 18.15
CA VAL A 590 1.63 26.06 19.15
C VAL A 590 0.33 26.57 18.57
N SER A 591 0.33 27.72 17.88
CA SER A 591 -0.87 28.33 17.29
C SER A 591 -1.53 27.48 16.20
N PHE A 592 -0.82 26.52 15.60
CA PHE A 592 -1.42 25.55 14.67
C PHE A 592 -2.41 24.57 15.36
N THR A 593 -2.69 24.74 16.65
CA THR A 593 -3.81 24.15 17.41
C THR A 593 -3.73 22.66 17.76
N LEU A 594 -2.67 21.95 17.36
CA LEU A 594 -2.58 20.51 17.58
C LEU A 594 -2.47 20.08 19.04
N GLY A 595 -2.09 20.99 19.95
CA GLY A 595 -1.94 20.70 21.38
C GLY A 595 -3.23 20.14 21.98
N PRO A 596 -4.31 20.93 22.06
CA PRO A 596 -5.61 20.47 22.53
C PRO A 596 -6.18 19.27 21.77
N ILE A 597 -5.84 19.07 20.50
CA ILE A 597 -6.37 17.99 19.65
C ILE A 597 -5.62 16.68 19.89
N VAL A 598 -4.35 16.64 19.51
CA VAL A 598 -3.55 15.41 19.47
C VAL A 598 -3.18 15.00 20.88
N LEU A 599 -2.60 15.92 21.66
CA LEU A 599 -2.02 15.60 22.97
C LEU A 599 -3.08 15.17 23.99
N THR A 600 -4.28 15.77 23.94
CA THR A 600 -5.43 15.31 24.73
C THR A 600 -5.85 13.90 24.33
N SER A 601 -5.92 13.62 23.02
CA SER A 601 -6.37 12.34 22.48
C SER A 601 -5.42 11.17 22.80
N LEU A 602 -4.14 11.46 23.06
CA LEU A 602 -3.15 10.46 23.48
C LEU A 602 -3.54 9.74 24.78
N TYR A 603 -4.34 10.37 25.65
CA TYR A 603 -4.80 9.74 26.89
C TYR A 603 -5.87 8.67 26.70
N PHE A 604 -6.44 8.53 25.51
CA PHE A 604 -7.58 7.65 25.23
C PHE A 604 -7.24 6.44 24.34
N ILE A 605 -6.03 6.35 23.81
CA ILE A 605 -5.63 5.34 22.80
C ILE A 605 -5.01 4.05 23.39
N GLY A 606 -5.05 3.88 24.71
CA GLY A 606 -4.70 2.63 25.39
C GLY A 606 -3.50 2.71 26.35
N PRO A 607 -2.28 3.04 25.87
CA PRO A 607 -1.10 3.11 26.73
C PRO A 607 -1.24 4.12 27.88
N LYS A 608 -0.61 3.80 29.02
CA LYS A 608 -0.51 4.72 30.16
C LYS A 608 0.60 5.74 29.90
N LEU A 609 0.29 7.01 30.03
CA LEU A 609 1.22 8.12 29.85
C LEU A 609 1.53 8.73 31.20
N SER A 610 2.69 8.40 31.76
CA SER A 610 3.19 9.02 32.99
C SER A 610 3.56 10.49 32.75
N GLU A 611 3.67 11.26 33.83
CA GLU A 611 4.12 12.64 33.77
C GLU A 611 5.54 12.77 33.17
N CYS A 612 6.41 11.80 33.44
CA CYS A 612 7.76 11.74 32.87
C CYS A 612 7.71 11.64 31.33
N ILE A 613 6.80 10.84 30.77
CA ILE A 613 6.64 10.70 29.31
C ILE A 613 6.17 12.01 28.69
N VAL A 614 5.21 12.70 29.32
CA VAL A 614 4.65 13.96 28.81
C VAL A 614 5.68 15.10 28.84
N GLN A 615 6.64 15.04 29.77
CA GLN A 615 7.73 16.01 29.88
C GLN A 615 8.98 15.61 29.08
N ASP A 616 9.00 14.43 28.46
CA ASP A 616 10.16 13.90 27.77
C ASP A 616 10.44 14.64 26.45
N GLN A 617 11.71 14.67 26.05
CA GLN A 617 12.14 15.30 24.80
C GLN A 617 11.51 14.63 23.57
N GLU A 618 11.34 13.30 23.56
CA GLU A 618 10.73 12.58 22.44
C GLU A 618 9.28 13.01 22.21
N TYR A 619 8.50 13.16 23.28
CA TYR A 619 7.12 13.61 23.22
C TYR A 619 7.02 15.02 22.62
N ASN A 620 7.87 15.93 23.09
CA ASN A 620 7.92 17.31 22.60
C ASN A 620 8.39 17.38 21.14
N GLU A 621 9.33 16.53 20.73
CA GLU A 621 9.83 16.51 19.36
C GLU A 621 8.80 15.94 18.37
N LEU A 622 8.07 14.87 18.75
CA LEU A 622 6.94 14.36 17.96
C LEU A 622 5.88 15.43 17.71
N PHE A 623 5.53 16.18 18.76
CA PHE A 623 4.63 17.32 18.67
C PHE A 623 5.18 18.41 17.76
N ARG A 624 6.40 18.86 18.00
CA ARG A 624 7.07 19.93 17.23
C ARG A 624 7.11 19.59 15.74
N LEU A 625 7.56 18.39 15.37
CA LEU A 625 7.65 17.95 13.97
C LEU A 625 6.28 17.91 13.29
N THR A 626 5.28 17.36 13.97
CA THR A 626 3.91 17.25 13.44
C THR A 626 3.28 18.62 13.23
N SER A 627 3.39 19.52 14.22
CA SER A 627 2.91 20.90 14.12
C SER A 627 3.67 21.70 13.05
N THR A 628 4.98 21.51 12.93
CA THR A 628 5.78 22.17 11.89
C THR A 628 5.31 21.76 10.49
N ILE A 629 5.09 20.45 10.26
CA ILE A 629 4.56 19.97 8.98
C ILE A 629 3.20 20.62 8.68
N GLY A 630 2.29 20.61 9.65
CA GLY A 630 0.96 21.17 9.49
C GLY A 630 0.96 22.68 9.21
N ARG A 631 1.70 23.45 10.01
CA ARG A 631 1.86 24.90 9.83
C ARG A 631 2.44 25.23 8.46
N LEU A 632 3.54 24.61 8.07
CA LEU A 632 4.20 24.91 6.80
C LEU A 632 3.34 24.56 5.58
N LEU A 633 2.59 23.45 5.63
CA LEU A 633 1.63 23.11 4.57
C LEU A 633 0.48 24.13 4.51
N ASN A 634 -0.05 24.51 5.68
CA ASN A 634 -1.09 25.53 5.79
C ASN A 634 -0.62 26.88 5.22
N ASP A 635 0.58 27.33 5.54
CA ASP A 635 1.12 28.62 5.06
C ASP A 635 1.32 28.63 3.53
N ILE A 636 1.76 27.52 2.93
CA ILE A 636 1.91 27.41 1.47
C ILE A 636 0.57 27.62 0.76
N GLN A 637 -0.49 26.99 1.26
CA GLN A 637 -1.81 27.01 0.61
C GLN A 637 -2.67 28.21 1.04
N GLY A 638 -2.49 28.68 2.27
CA GLY A 638 -3.20 29.81 2.86
C GLY A 638 -2.66 31.16 2.42
N LEU A 639 -1.48 31.24 1.81
CA LEU A 639 -0.79 32.48 1.40
C LEU A 639 -1.72 33.56 0.84
N GLU A 640 -2.58 33.22 -0.12
CA GLU A 640 -3.48 34.21 -0.74
C GLU A 640 -4.56 34.72 0.21
N ARG A 641 -5.08 33.86 1.09
CA ARG A 641 -6.08 34.20 2.10
C ARG A 641 -5.44 35.10 3.15
N GLU A 642 -4.33 34.65 3.74
CA GLU A 642 -3.59 35.37 4.77
C GLU A 642 -3.18 36.77 4.28
N SER A 643 -2.69 36.86 3.05
CA SER A 643 -2.32 38.14 2.44
C SER A 643 -3.49 39.13 2.34
N ARG A 644 -4.72 38.66 2.04
CA ARG A 644 -5.92 39.50 1.99
C ARG A 644 -6.38 39.95 3.37
N GLU A 645 -6.16 39.13 4.38
CA GLU A 645 -6.51 39.38 5.78
C GLU A 645 -5.45 40.24 6.49
N GLY A 646 -4.30 40.49 5.84
CA GLY A 646 -3.20 41.29 6.39
C GLY A 646 -2.30 40.51 7.34
N ASN A 647 -2.35 39.18 7.27
CA ASN A 647 -1.56 38.25 8.06
C ASN A 647 -0.23 37.94 7.39
N LEU A 648 0.77 37.64 8.22
CA LEU A 648 2.07 37.16 7.76
C LEU A 648 2.12 35.65 7.93
N ASP A 649 2.38 34.96 6.83
CA ASP A 649 2.69 33.54 6.78
C ASP A 649 4.20 33.31 6.59
N TYR A 650 4.66 32.07 6.75
CA TYR A 650 6.07 31.73 6.61
C TYR A 650 6.65 32.01 5.22
N VAL A 651 5.86 31.85 4.14
CA VAL A 651 6.29 32.16 2.76
C VAL A 651 6.58 33.65 2.64
N SER A 652 5.63 34.48 3.10
CA SER A 652 5.75 35.93 3.11
C SER A 652 6.97 36.39 3.91
N LEU A 653 7.21 35.80 5.10
CA LEU A 653 8.38 36.12 5.92
C LEU A 653 9.70 35.78 5.25
N LEU A 654 9.81 34.61 4.61
CA LEU A 654 10.99 34.24 3.85
C LEU A 654 11.29 35.26 2.74
N VAL A 655 10.29 35.63 1.95
CA VAL A 655 10.44 36.61 0.87
C VAL A 655 10.88 37.97 1.41
N LEU A 656 10.21 38.47 2.45
CA LEU A 656 10.53 39.77 3.07
C LEU A 656 11.94 39.82 3.65
N HIS A 657 12.32 38.82 4.45
CA HIS A 657 13.63 38.77 5.12
C HIS A 657 14.79 38.49 4.16
N SER A 658 14.50 37.95 2.96
CA SER A 658 15.51 37.80 1.90
C SER A 658 15.91 39.13 1.23
N GLY A 659 15.26 40.24 1.56
CA GLY A 659 15.49 41.54 0.91
C GLY A 659 15.11 41.54 -0.57
N GLY A 660 14.18 40.67 -0.98
CA GLY A 660 13.72 40.53 -2.37
C GLY A 660 14.57 39.60 -3.24
N SER A 661 15.56 38.90 -2.66
CA SER A 661 16.38 37.94 -3.42
C SER A 661 15.69 36.60 -3.67
N MET A 662 14.65 36.27 -2.90
CA MET A 662 13.89 35.02 -3.01
C MET A 662 12.48 35.28 -3.57
N SER A 663 12.07 34.52 -4.58
CA SER A 663 10.70 34.54 -5.10
C SER A 663 9.75 33.73 -4.21
N ILE A 664 8.44 33.92 -4.38
CA ILE A 664 7.42 33.11 -3.70
C ILE A 664 7.59 31.63 -4.03
N GLU A 665 7.88 31.29 -5.28
CA GLU A 665 8.09 29.91 -5.73
C GLU A 665 9.33 29.29 -5.05
N THR A 666 10.43 30.05 -5.00
CA THR A 666 11.67 29.61 -4.34
C THR A 666 11.46 29.41 -2.83
N ALA A 667 10.65 30.28 -2.19
CA ALA A 667 10.26 30.14 -0.80
C ALA A 667 9.40 28.87 -0.60
N LYS A 668 8.40 28.63 -1.46
CA LYS A 668 7.59 27.41 -1.42
C LYS A 668 8.44 26.15 -1.59
N GLU A 669 9.40 26.12 -2.52
CA GLU A 669 10.33 25.00 -2.69
C GLU A 669 11.20 24.75 -1.45
N THR A 670 11.67 25.82 -0.80
CA THR A 670 12.44 25.74 0.45
C THR A 670 11.60 25.13 1.57
N ILE A 671 10.34 25.55 1.69
CA ILE A 671 9.40 25.02 2.67
C ILE A 671 9.07 23.55 2.38
N GLN A 672 8.87 23.17 1.12
CA GLN A 672 8.62 21.77 0.74
C GLN A 672 9.78 20.85 1.15
N LYS A 673 11.04 21.31 1.03
CA LYS A 673 12.21 20.57 1.54
C LYS A 673 12.17 20.44 3.06
N ALA A 674 11.82 21.51 3.78
CA ALA A 674 11.67 21.48 5.24
C ALA A 674 10.55 20.54 5.71
N ILE A 675 9.41 20.52 5.01
CA ILE A 675 8.31 19.57 5.25
C ILE A 675 8.78 18.14 5.06
N ALA A 676 9.49 17.85 3.96
CA ALA A 676 10.04 16.52 3.69
C ALA A 676 11.02 16.08 4.80
N SER A 677 11.89 16.99 5.26
CA SER A 677 12.83 16.76 6.37
C SER A 677 12.09 16.42 7.67
N CYS A 678 11.11 17.25 8.05
CA CYS A 678 10.32 17.04 9.26
C CYS A 678 9.54 15.73 9.20
N ARG A 679 8.99 15.38 8.02
CA ARG A 679 8.28 14.11 7.81
C ARG A 679 9.20 12.91 7.97
N LYS A 680 10.40 12.95 7.38
CA LYS A 680 11.41 11.88 7.53
C LYS A 680 11.79 11.71 9.01
N GLY A 681 12.05 12.81 9.71
CA GLY A 681 12.34 12.82 11.16
C GLY A 681 11.18 12.29 12.01
N LEU A 682 9.95 12.67 11.70
CA LEU A 682 8.75 12.19 12.39
C LEU A 682 8.59 10.68 12.20
N LEU A 683 8.67 10.21 10.95
CA LEU A 683 8.59 8.78 10.65
C LEU A 683 9.68 8.00 11.38
N LYS A 684 10.91 8.51 11.43
CA LYS A 684 12.01 7.89 12.19
C LYS A 684 11.63 7.68 13.65
N LEU A 685 11.17 8.73 14.34
CA LEU A 685 10.79 8.65 15.76
C LEU A 685 9.62 7.68 15.96
N VAL A 686 8.64 7.70 15.07
CA VAL A 686 7.50 6.78 15.11
C VAL A 686 7.97 5.33 15.02
N LEU A 687 8.87 5.03 14.08
CA LEU A 687 9.45 3.70 13.81
C LEU A 687 10.44 3.20 14.86
N MET A 688 11.02 4.07 15.68
CA MET A 688 11.91 3.63 16.76
C MET A 688 11.14 2.85 17.84
N GLU A 689 11.58 1.62 18.10
CA GLU A 689 11.09 0.80 19.22
C GLU A 689 11.88 1.05 20.51
N ASN A 690 11.31 0.61 21.65
CA ASN A 690 11.94 0.65 22.97
C ASN A 690 12.36 2.05 23.46
N THR A 691 11.61 3.09 23.07
CA THR A 691 11.82 4.47 23.56
C THR A 691 10.77 4.84 24.62
N VAL A 692 10.77 6.10 25.05
CA VAL A 692 9.96 6.61 26.17
C VAL A 692 8.47 6.71 25.80
N VAL A 693 8.16 7.17 24.59
CA VAL A 693 6.77 7.31 24.12
C VAL A 693 6.29 5.98 23.52
N PRO A 694 5.15 5.41 23.97
CA PRO A 694 4.63 4.16 23.41
C PRO A 694 4.27 4.28 21.92
N ARG A 695 4.54 3.22 21.14
CA ARG A 695 4.29 3.17 19.68
C ARG A 695 2.88 3.62 19.27
N PRO A 696 1.77 3.16 19.89
CA PRO A 696 0.43 3.63 19.53
C PRO A 696 0.25 5.15 19.68
N CYS A 697 0.96 5.77 20.63
CA CYS A 697 0.96 7.22 20.83
C CYS A 697 1.72 7.93 19.72
N LYS A 698 2.88 7.41 19.31
CA LYS A 698 3.64 7.95 18.19
C LYS A 698 2.85 7.89 16.88
N GLU A 699 2.15 6.79 16.63
CA GLU A 699 1.33 6.60 15.43
C GLU A 699 0.24 7.67 15.30
N LEU A 700 -0.27 8.20 16.42
CA LEU A 700 -1.26 9.27 16.37
C LEU A 700 -0.69 10.59 15.81
N PHE A 701 0.58 10.90 16.11
CA PHE A 701 1.29 12.02 15.48
C PHE A 701 1.50 11.80 13.98
N TRP A 702 1.88 10.58 13.58
CA TRP A 702 1.98 10.22 12.17
C TRP A 702 0.63 10.37 11.43
N LYS A 703 -0.46 9.92 12.06
CA LYS A 703 -1.82 10.06 11.55
C LYS A 703 -2.24 11.53 11.40
N MET A 704 -1.87 12.38 12.36
CA MET A 704 -2.06 13.83 12.22
C MET A 704 -1.26 14.42 11.05
N SER A 705 -0.02 13.96 10.85
CA SER A 705 0.78 14.35 9.68
C SER A 705 0.06 13.99 8.37
N LYS A 706 -0.56 12.80 8.29
CA LYS A 706 -1.35 12.38 7.12
C LYS A 706 -2.60 13.27 6.92
N ILE A 707 -3.28 13.63 8.01
CA ILE A 707 -4.45 14.54 7.97
C ILE A 707 -4.07 15.90 7.39
N VAL A 708 -2.99 16.51 7.86
CA VAL A 708 -2.58 17.83 7.34
C VAL A 708 -2.13 17.76 5.89
N HIS A 709 -1.53 16.66 5.44
CA HIS A 709 -1.26 16.46 4.02
C HIS A 709 -2.56 16.34 3.21
N LEU A 710 -3.58 15.63 3.70
CA LEU A 710 -4.88 15.59 3.01
C LEU A 710 -5.46 17.00 2.86
N PHE A 711 -5.44 17.79 3.95
CA PHE A 711 -6.05 19.11 3.96
C PHE A 711 -5.27 20.17 3.19
N TYR A 712 -3.93 20.06 3.10
CA TYR A 712 -3.09 21.16 2.64
C TYR A 712 -2.02 20.78 1.60
N SER A 713 -1.97 19.54 1.09
CA SER A 713 -0.91 19.18 0.12
C SER A 713 -1.09 19.81 -1.25
N GLN A 714 -2.34 19.94 -1.72
CA GLN A 714 -2.66 20.45 -3.05
C GLN A 714 -3.39 21.78 -3.04
N ILE A 715 -4.17 22.03 -1.99
CA ILE A 715 -5.15 23.11 -1.88
C ILE A 715 -5.36 23.46 -0.40
N ASP A 716 -6.00 24.59 -0.12
CA ASP A 716 -6.50 24.92 1.22
C ASP A 716 -7.84 24.21 1.50
N GLY A 717 -7.76 22.90 1.70
CA GLY A 717 -8.92 22.02 1.81
C GLY A 717 -9.72 22.20 3.11
N PHE A 718 -9.05 22.54 4.22
CA PHE A 718 -9.72 22.71 5.51
C PHE A 718 -10.61 23.95 5.53
N SER A 719 -10.09 25.10 5.07
CA SER A 719 -10.87 26.34 5.07
C SER A 719 -11.92 26.36 3.95
N SER A 720 -11.71 25.62 2.85
CA SER A 720 -12.72 25.47 1.81
C SER A 720 -14.02 24.77 2.30
N PRO A 721 -15.21 25.26 1.94
CA PRO A 721 -16.47 24.62 2.31
C PRO A 721 -16.78 23.33 1.55
N ASN A 722 -16.10 23.07 0.42
CA ASN A 722 -16.48 21.99 -0.49
C ASN A 722 -15.40 20.93 -0.71
N GLU A 723 -14.12 21.28 -0.53
CA GLU A 723 -13.01 20.44 -1.00
C GLU A 723 -12.89 19.11 -0.25
N MET A 724 -13.26 19.06 1.04
CA MET A 724 -13.21 17.83 1.82
C MET A 724 -14.54 17.08 1.87
N VAL A 725 -15.59 17.59 1.21
CA VAL A 725 -16.92 16.95 1.21
C VAL A 725 -16.86 15.55 0.60
N SER A 726 -16.09 15.35 -0.46
CA SER A 726 -15.90 14.02 -1.05
C SER A 726 -15.23 13.05 -0.08
N ALA A 727 -14.25 13.51 0.70
CA ALA A 727 -13.59 12.69 1.72
C ALA A 727 -14.54 12.37 2.90
N VAL A 728 -15.32 13.36 3.37
CA VAL A 728 -16.39 13.17 4.37
C VAL A 728 -17.36 12.10 3.89
N ASN A 729 -17.85 12.24 2.66
CA ASN A 729 -18.79 11.30 2.08
C ASN A 729 -18.18 9.90 1.95
N ALA A 730 -16.95 9.78 1.47
CA ALA A 730 -16.28 8.50 1.31
C ALA A 730 -16.16 7.72 2.64
N VAL A 731 -15.86 8.40 3.75
CA VAL A 731 -15.64 7.76 5.05
C VAL A 731 -16.93 7.55 5.83
N ILE A 732 -17.82 8.55 5.86
CA ILE A 732 -18.95 8.60 6.80
C ILE A 732 -20.29 8.30 6.13
N ASN A 733 -20.56 8.85 4.94
CA ASN A 733 -21.92 8.88 4.39
C ASN A 733 -22.19 7.82 3.32
N GLU A 734 -21.27 7.63 2.39
CA GLU A 734 -21.46 6.75 1.24
C GLU A 734 -21.04 5.32 1.59
N PRO A 735 -21.92 4.32 1.42
CA PRO A 735 -21.54 2.92 1.54
C PRO A 735 -20.55 2.51 0.44
N LEU A 736 -20.02 1.29 0.56
CA LEU A 736 -19.12 0.70 -0.43
C LEU A 736 -19.85 0.48 -1.77
N LYS A 737 -19.23 0.93 -2.87
CA LYS A 737 -19.66 0.70 -4.25
C LYS A 737 -19.01 -0.57 -4.77
N LEU A 738 -19.58 -1.71 -4.42
CA LEU A 738 -19.09 -3.01 -4.85
C LEU A 738 -19.45 -3.23 -6.33
N GLN A 739 -18.48 -3.63 -7.15
CA GLN A 739 -18.77 -4.16 -8.48
C GLN A 739 -19.45 -5.52 -8.32
N ILE A 740 -20.79 -5.53 -8.30
CA ILE A 740 -21.56 -6.77 -8.21
C ILE A 740 -21.46 -7.50 -9.54
N ASN A 741 -20.43 -8.34 -9.69
CA ASN A 741 -20.47 -9.46 -10.61
C ASN A 741 -21.16 -10.63 -9.90
N ASN A 742 -22.49 -10.56 -9.72
CA ASN A 742 -23.45 -11.68 -9.72
C ASN A 742 -24.86 -11.28 -9.23
N PRO A 743 -25.95 -11.67 -9.92
CA PRO A 743 -27.29 -11.68 -9.36
C PRO A 743 -27.42 -12.82 -8.32
N PRO A 744 -28.34 -12.70 -7.33
CA PRO A 744 -28.53 -13.73 -6.31
C PRO A 744 -28.98 -15.05 -6.94
N LEU A 745 -28.36 -16.15 -6.49
CA LEU A 745 -28.76 -17.52 -6.82
C LEU A 745 -30.28 -17.69 -6.56
N PRO A 746 -31.06 -18.23 -7.51
CA PRO A 746 -32.45 -18.54 -7.25
C PRO A 746 -32.50 -19.62 -6.16
N VAL A 747 -33.14 -19.28 -5.05
CA VAL A 747 -33.55 -20.22 -4.02
C VAL A 747 -34.34 -21.32 -4.73
N GLN A 748 -33.78 -22.53 -4.76
CA GLN A 748 -34.54 -23.72 -5.13
C GLN A 748 -35.61 -23.90 -4.07
N SER A 749 -36.85 -23.52 -4.41
CA SER A 749 -38.02 -23.93 -3.65
C SER A 749 -38.15 -25.45 -3.80
N GLU A 750 -38.01 -26.16 -2.68
CA GLU A 750 -38.43 -27.54 -2.55
C GLU A 750 -39.89 -27.68 -3.01
N ASN A 751 -40.12 -28.61 -3.93
CA ASN A 751 -41.37 -29.35 -4.12
C ASN A 751 -41.02 -30.77 -4.55
#